data_AF-A0A954KMS7-F1
#
_entry.id   AF-A0A954KMS7-F1
#
_cell.length_a   1.000
_cell.length_b   1.000
_cell.length_c   1.000
_cell.angle_alpha   90.00
_cell.angle_beta   90.00
_cell.angle_gamma   90.00
#
_symmetry.space_group_name_H-M   'P 1'
#
loop_
_entity.id
_entity.type
_entity.pdbx_description
1 polymer ?
#
loop_
_entity_poly.entity_id
_entity_poly.type
_entity_poly.pdbx_seq_one_letter_code
_entity_poly.pdbx_strand_id
1 'polypeptide(L)'
;MNLRILSRGKPATVSVVLVALLLIADRGRSQDLPPTPTPQTPTPTMPTPPTTAEESTQVEVSDAPKELTIPELSRRINRSLVIVKATGRDGSMQGHGTGFVISPDGLIATARHVIGDGRQVAVVMPNGQTANATHVYGVHESIDVAIIKVDGKEMDALPLCQEDAIETGASVVAVGHPGNRTNTTVSGIIAGTQDIDGIRLLELAMPIEPGSSGEPVVNRAGEVVGVVVMKSTLERSLGYAVPVRHLRDLLAEPTPIPMKRWITIGALDPKRWQIVFDAAWSQRAGRIKVDGPGNSFGGRSLCLQTSNPPPVPFDVQVEVKLADEAGAAGLVFHSDGGDRHYGYYPSDGNIRLTRFDGPDVYSWNILHNEPHDAYRPGEWNTFRVRVEEGRMICWLNQQLVLESQDNGLTSGRVGLATFRGTIAEFRRFKVASDLPSGFPDENGTATIEEVVGRLSMNRPPEAKDVEQLQEIQGYASLLQARAKRLEKQAERVRELAKEVHASVVRDALLQTLNPVNDSAPDLMKAALLIAVLDNEEVDPAPYIDRLDQLADEVRGTLPEKATQTQTLQAMDRILFEEYAFRGSKRDYYTASNSYLNEVIDDREGLPITLSVLYMELARRLDLAVAGVALPGHFVVRFEPTDGSSENQIIDVFDRGRRLTRPEAEKIITSRGLPLEPEYFESRTPTEIIVRMLHNLLNLAEADRNNSDVLRYLETLVLLDPGDLESRVKRLEIRARTGRITEAIEDIDWLIEQPIPSLNKDGLYQYRAQLQQRLPTP
;
A
#
# COMPACT_ATOMS: atom_id res chain seq x y z
N MET A 1 26.66 16.17 56.27
CA MET A 1 25.99 14.91 56.63
C MET A 1 24.49 15.14 56.57
N ASN A 2 23.80 14.23 55.88
CA ASN A 2 22.33 14.11 55.70
C ASN A 2 21.70 14.86 54.53
N LEU A 3 21.75 14.18 53.37
CA LEU A 3 20.80 14.27 52.26
C LEU A 3 19.36 14.06 52.76
N ARG A 4 18.43 14.91 52.31
CA ARG A 4 16.99 14.71 52.46
C ARG A 4 16.41 14.07 51.20
N ILE A 5 16.02 12.82 51.41
CA ILE A 5 15.05 11.97 50.73
C ILE A 5 13.92 12.77 50.04
N LEU A 6 13.78 12.59 48.72
CA LEU A 6 12.53 12.83 47.98
C LEU A 6 11.86 11.47 47.76
N SER A 7 10.68 11.29 48.36
CA SER A 7 9.79 10.16 48.09
C SER A 7 8.34 10.63 48.09
N ARG A 8 7.51 9.82 47.40
CA ARG A 8 6.05 9.88 47.16
C ARG A 8 5.73 10.47 45.78
N GLY A 9 5.11 9.79 44.82
CA GLY A 9 4.46 8.47 44.79
C GLY A 9 3.14 8.60 44.03
N LYS A 10 3.07 8.05 42.80
CA LYS A 10 1.81 7.89 42.05
C LYS A 10 1.42 6.41 41.99
N PRO A 11 0.27 6.00 42.56
CA PRO A 11 -0.39 4.75 42.22
C PRO A 11 -1.43 4.99 41.11
N ALA A 12 -1.79 3.91 40.40
CA ALA A 12 -2.88 3.79 39.42
C ALA A 12 -2.57 4.11 37.93
N THR A 13 -1.70 3.33 37.30
CA THR A 13 -1.94 2.66 35.99
C THR A 13 -0.79 1.67 35.69
N VAL A 14 -0.75 0.54 36.41
CA VAL A 14 0.23 -0.55 36.16
C VAL A 14 -0.38 -1.68 35.31
N SER A 15 -1.62 -1.54 34.84
CA SER A 15 -2.39 -2.66 34.29
C SER A 15 -2.24 -2.92 32.78
N VAL A 16 -1.46 -2.15 32.01
CA VAL A 16 -1.27 -2.38 30.56
C VAL A 16 0.17 -2.82 30.22
N VAL A 17 1.17 -2.36 30.98
CA VAL A 17 2.59 -2.69 30.75
C VAL A 17 2.90 -4.18 31.02
N LEU A 18 2.11 -4.85 31.87
CA LEU A 18 2.31 -6.27 32.18
C LEU A 18 1.91 -7.21 31.02
N VAL A 19 1.01 -6.78 30.12
CA VAL A 19 0.51 -7.62 29.02
C VAL A 19 1.50 -7.65 27.85
N ALA A 20 2.24 -6.57 27.59
CA ALA A 20 3.28 -6.54 26.57
C ALA A 20 4.48 -7.43 26.92
N LEU A 21 4.89 -7.48 28.20
CA LEU A 21 6.00 -8.32 28.66
C LEU A 21 5.65 -9.82 28.82
N LEU A 22 4.37 -10.18 28.92
CA LEU A 22 3.93 -11.57 28.94
C LEU A 22 3.68 -12.16 27.54
N LEU A 23 3.44 -11.32 26.52
CA LEU A 23 3.15 -11.78 25.16
C LEU A 23 4.39 -11.99 24.26
N ILE A 24 5.57 -11.55 24.69
CA ILE A 24 6.83 -11.74 23.95
C ILE A 24 7.33 -13.20 24.02
N ALA A 25 6.83 -14.02 24.97
CA ALA A 25 7.25 -15.40 25.17
C ALA A 25 6.27 -16.48 24.68
N ASP A 26 5.07 -16.13 24.18
CA ASP A 26 4.06 -17.14 23.82
C ASP A 26 3.34 -16.84 22.49
N ARG A 27 4.08 -16.96 21.38
CA ARG A 27 3.48 -17.21 20.06
C ARG A 27 3.72 -18.66 19.68
N GLY A 28 2.91 -19.54 20.27
CA GLY A 28 2.97 -20.96 20.00
C GLY A 28 1.79 -21.75 20.53
N ARG A 29 0.54 -21.29 20.38
CA ARG A 29 -0.66 -22.14 20.48
C ARG A 29 -1.93 -21.48 19.96
N SER A 30 -2.48 -22.04 18.89
CA SER A 30 -3.86 -21.83 18.46
C SER A 30 -4.82 -22.45 19.46
N GLN A 31 -5.86 -21.72 19.88
CA GLN A 31 -7.13 -22.30 20.32
C GLN A 31 -8.30 -21.40 19.94
N ASP A 32 -9.29 -22.02 19.29
CA ASP A 32 -10.59 -21.49 18.91
C ASP A 32 -11.44 -21.11 20.14
N LEU A 33 -12.20 -20.02 20.03
CA LEU A 33 -13.28 -19.66 20.96
C LEU A 33 -14.60 -19.41 20.20
N PRO A 34 -15.76 -19.78 20.77
CA PRO A 34 -17.05 -19.76 20.08
C PRO A 34 -17.72 -18.37 20.10
N PRO A 35 -18.70 -18.10 19.21
CA PRO A 35 -19.34 -16.79 19.12
C PRO A 35 -20.40 -16.59 20.21
N THR A 36 -20.48 -15.37 20.73
CA THR A 36 -21.52 -14.89 21.67
C THR A 36 -22.22 -13.66 21.05
N PRO A 37 -23.53 -13.42 21.29
CA PRO A 37 -24.40 -12.79 20.31
C PRO A 37 -24.47 -11.26 20.42
N THR A 38 -24.85 -10.65 19.29
CA THR A 38 -25.01 -9.21 19.08
C THR A 38 -26.33 -8.68 19.66
N PRO A 39 -26.35 -7.50 20.30
CA PRO A 39 -27.60 -6.85 20.72
C PRO A 39 -28.29 -6.12 19.55
N GLN A 40 -29.62 -6.22 19.48
CA GLN A 40 -30.48 -5.45 18.57
C GLN A 40 -30.92 -4.14 19.24
N THR A 41 -31.09 -3.08 18.45
CA THR A 41 -31.75 -1.82 18.87
C THR A 41 -32.60 -1.30 17.71
N PRO A 42 -33.74 -0.62 17.97
CA PRO A 42 -34.93 -0.71 17.14
C PRO A 42 -35.05 0.41 16.09
N THR A 43 -35.84 0.12 15.07
CA THR A 43 -36.24 1.02 13.97
C THR A 43 -37.20 2.11 14.45
N PRO A 44 -37.03 3.38 14.05
CA PRO A 44 -38.07 4.39 14.19
C PRO A 44 -38.99 4.40 12.95
N THR A 45 -40.29 4.28 13.18
CA THR A 45 -41.35 4.62 12.23
C THR A 45 -41.76 6.08 12.41
N MET A 46 -41.93 6.80 11.30
CA MET A 46 -42.59 8.11 11.27
C MET A 46 -43.59 8.16 10.11
N PRO A 47 -44.66 8.97 10.23
CA PRO A 47 -45.91 8.80 9.50
C PRO A 47 -45.99 9.62 8.20
N THR A 48 -46.81 9.13 7.27
CA THR A 48 -47.29 9.85 6.07
C THR A 48 -48.22 11.02 6.41
N PRO A 49 -48.09 12.18 5.74
CA PRO A 49 -49.18 13.13 5.56
C PRO A 49 -49.85 13.00 4.17
N PRO A 50 -51.09 13.51 4.01
CA PRO A 50 -51.94 13.20 2.87
C PRO A 50 -51.75 14.13 1.67
N THR A 51 -52.11 13.57 0.52
CA THR A 51 -52.37 14.22 -0.76
C THR A 51 -53.30 15.43 -0.65
N THR A 52 -52.97 16.53 -1.32
CA THR A 52 -53.97 17.44 -1.89
C THR A 52 -53.48 17.88 -3.27
N ALA A 53 -54.35 17.67 -4.25
CA ALA A 53 -54.16 18.02 -5.64
C ALA A 53 -54.41 19.51 -5.85
N GLU A 54 -53.56 20.16 -6.62
CA GLU A 54 -53.96 21.33 -7.41
C GLU A 54 -53.42 21.16 -8.83
N GLU A 55 -54.38 21.06 -9.75
CA GLU A 55 -54.18 21.23 -11.18
C GLU A 55 -53.60 22.60 -11.48
N SER A 56 -52.57 22.65 -12.33
CA SER A 56 -52.41 23.78 -13.24
C SER A 56 -52.08 23.24 -14.63
N THR A 57 -52.91 23.69 -15.56
CA THR A 57 -53.05 23.24 -16.93
C THR A 57 -51.86 23.66 -17.79
N GLN A 58 -51.49 22.78 -18.71
CA GLN A 58 -50.39 22.88 -19.65
C GLN A 58 -50.52 24.07 -20.63
N VAL A 59 -49.36 24.52 -21.13
CA VAL A 59 -49.23 25.07 -22.49
C VAL A 59 -48.15 24.25 -23.22
N GLU A 60 -48.48 23.86 -24.44
CA GLU A 60 -47.80 22.90 -25.33
C GLU A 60 -46.42 23.35 -25.83
N VAL A 61 -45.56 22.38 -26.19
CA VAL A 61 -44.92 22.15 -27.52
C VAL A 61 -43.59 21.40 -27.33
N SER A 62 -43.47 20.19 -27.86
CA SER A 62 -42.48 19.83 -28.90
C SER A 62 -42.30 18.32 -29.03
N ASP A 63 -42.05 17.93 -30.28
CA ASP A 63 -41.81 16.60 -30.80
C ASP A 63 -40.44 16.07 -30.33
N ALA A 64 -40.28 15.88 -29.01
CA ALA A 64 -39.07 15.30 -28.42
C ALA A 64 -39.10 13.76 -28.60
N PRO A 65 -37.97 13.12 -28.96
CA PRO A 65 -37.90 11.67 -29.07
C PRO A 65 -38.38 11.04 -27.77
N LYS A 66 -39.32 10.09 -27.89
CA LYS A 66 -39.99 9.46 -26.74
C LYS A 66 -38.96 8.76 -25.85
N GLU A 67 -38.59 9.39 -24.75
CA GLU A 67 -37.72 8.80 -23.75
C GLU A 67 -38.41 7.58 -23.11
N LEU A 68 -37.69 6.46 -23.10
CA LEU A 68 -38.16 5.22 -22.50
C LEU A 68 -38.02 5.28 -20.98
N THR A 69 -39.03 4.77 -20.29
CA THR A 69 -38.96 4.58 -18.84
C THR A 69 -37.94 3.49 -18.48
N ILE A 70 -37.39 3.53 -17.26
CA ILE A 70 -36.42 2.50 -16.81
C ILE A 70 -37.00 1.07 -16.93
N PRO A 71 -38.27 0.79 -16.59
CA PRO A 71 -38.85 -0.53 -16.80
C PRO A 71 -39.01 -0.94 -18.27
N GLU A 72 -39.17 0.00 -19.20
CA GLU A 72 -39.18 -0.27 -20.64
C GLU A 72 -37.78 -0.57 -21.16
N LEU A 73 -36.79 0.22 -20.75
CA LEU A 73 -35.37 -0.02 -21.07
C LEU A 73 -34.92 -1.38 -20.54
N SER A 74 -35.20 -1.68 -19.28
CA SER A 74 -34.84 -2.97 -18.68
C SER A 74 -35.44 -4.16 -19.44
N ARG A 75 -36.72 -4.10 -19.83
CA ARG A 75 -37.36 -5.15 -20.64
C ARG A 75 -36.73 -5.29 -22.02
N ARG A 76 -36.37 -4.19 -22.68
CA ARG A 76 -35.72 -4.20 -23.99
C ARG A 76 -34.31 -4.80 -23.90
N ILE A 77 -33.51 -4.33 -22.96
CA ILE A 77 -32.13 -4.78 -22.76
C ILE A 77 -32.11 -6.26 -22.40
N ASN A 78 -32.94 -6.74 -21.47
CA ASN A 78 -32.98 -8.15 -21.06
C ASN A 78 -33.22 -9.15 -22.21
N ARG A 79 -33.89 -8.75 -23.30
CA ARG A 79 -34.08 -9.63 -24.47
C ARG A 79 -32.81 -9.78 -25.31
N SER A 80 -31.93 -8.79 -25.24
CA SER A 80 -30.67 -8.71 -25.98
C SER A 80 -29.45 -9.09 -25.12
N LEU A 81 -29.62 -9.36 -23.83
CA LEU A 81 -28.53 -9.72 -22.93
C LEU A 81 -28.18 -11.20 -23.03
N VAL A 82 -26.89 -11.49 -22.90
CA VAL A 82 -26.38 -12.86 -22.86
C VAL A 82 -25.32 -13.00 -21.79
N ILE A 83 -25.14 -14.23 -21.29
CA ILE A 83 -24.01 -14.56 -20.41
C ILE A 83 -22.89 -15.12 -21.28
N VAL A 84 -21.73 -14.47 -21.24
CA VAL A 84 -20.53 -14.93 -21.95
C VAL A 84 -19.70 -15.77 -20.99
N LYS A 85 -19.38 -17.00 -21.41
CA LYS A 85 -18.54 -17.95 -20.66
C LYS A 85 -17.33 -18.30 -21.49
N ALA A 86 -16.13 -18.06 -20.95
CA ALA A 86 -14.88 -18.49 -21.53
C ALA A 86 -14.26 -19.61 -20.67
N THR A 87 -14.02 -20.76 -21.27
CA THR A 87 -13.42 -21.91 -20.60
C THR A 87 -11.95 -22.09 -21.00
N GLY A 88 -11.12 -22.40 -20.01
CA GLY A 88 -9.73 -22.81 -20.19
C GLY A 88 -9.62 -24.19 -20.86
N ARG A 89 -8.39 -24.59 -21.19
CA ARG A 89 -8.09 -25.88 -21.84
C ARG A 89 -8.33 -27.09 -20.93
N ASP A 90 -8.30 -26.86 -19.62
CA ASP A 90 -8.63 -27.80 -18.54
C ASP A 90 -10.15 -27.93 -18.30
N GLY A 91 -10.97 -27.18 -19.03
CA GLY A 91 -12.41 -27.11 -18.85
C GLY A 91 -12.87 -26.22 -17.69
N SER A 92 -11.95 -25.57 -16.97
CA SER A 92 -12.32 -24.63 -15.90
C SER A 92 -12.87 -23.32 -16.48
N MET A 93 -13.84 -22.72 -15.79
CA MET A 93 -14.42 -21.43 -16.20
C MET A 93 -13.46 -20.31 -15.81
N GLN A 94 -12.80 -19.70 -16.80
CA GLN A 94 -11.79 -18.65 -16.60
C GLN A 94 -12.23 -17.25 -17.03
N GLY A 95 -13.36 -17.14 -17.73
CA GLY A 95 -14.02 -15.87 -18.04
C GLY A 95 -15.52 -16.01 -17.88
N HIS A 96 -16.12 -15.06 -17.17
CA HIS A 96 -17.54 -14.97 -16.95
C HIS A 96 -17.94 -13.49 -16.96
N GLY A 97 -18.89 -13.13 -17.81
CA GLY A 97 -19.34 -11.75 -17.91
C GLY A 97 -20.62 -11.61 -18.69
N THR A 98 -20.99 -10.37 -18.91
CA THR A 98 -22.18 -10.01 -19.68
C THR A 98 -21.77 -9.74 -21.14
N GLY A 99 -22.68 -10.03 -22.06
CA GLY A 99 -22.61 -9.53 -23.43
C GLY A 99 -23.99 -9.08 -23.87
N PHE A 100 -24.03 -8.37 -24.99
CA PHE A 100 -25.30 -7.96 -25.59
C PHE A 100 -25.27 -8.09 -27.11
N VAL A 101 -26.41 -8.44 -27.67
CA VAL A 101 -26.60 -8.60 -29.10
C VAL A 101 -26.59 -7.23 -29.77
N ILE A 102 -25.76 -7.09 -30.81
CA ILE A 102 -25.63 -5.87 -31.61
C ILE A 102 -26.10 -6.05 -33.05
N SER A 103 -26.37 -7.28 -33.49
CA SER A 103 -26.93 -7.57 -34.81
C SER A 103 -27.82 -8.83 -34.78
N PRO A 104 -28.95 -8.84 -35.52
CA PRO A 104 -29.84 -10.00 -35.59
C PRO A 104 -29.21 -11.28 -36.13
N ASP A 105 -28.08 -11.18 -36.84
CA ASP A 105 -27.33 -12.33 -37.38
C ASP A 105 -26.39 -12.99 -36.35
N GLY A 106 -26.41 -12.54 -35.09
CA GLY A 106 -25.72 -13.18 -33.97
C GLY A 106 -24.36 -12.57 -33.63
N LEU A 107 -24.15 -11.28 -33.92
CA LEU A 107 -23.02 -10.52 -33.37
C LEU A 107 -23.34 -10.06 -31.95
N ILE A 108 -22.39 -10.31 -31.05
CA ILE A 108 -22.50 -10.00 -29.62
C ILE A 108 -21.28 -9.19 -29.20
N ALA A 109 -21.49 -8.05 -28.58
CA ALA A 109 -20.45 -7.25 -27.94
C ALA A 109 -20.25 -7.69 -26.49
N THR A 110 -19.00 -7.62 -26.01
CA THR A 110 -18.61 -7.90 -24.62
C THR A 110 -17.23 -7.27 -24.33
N ALA A 111 -16.73 -7.39 -23.10
CA ALA A 111 -15.37 -6.96 -22.77
C ALA A 111 -14.35 -7.99 -23.27
N ARG A 112 -13.18 -7.53 -23.72
CA ARG A 112 -12.15 -8.41 -24.30
C ARG A 112 -11.52 -9.34 -23.26
N HIS A 113 -11.36 -8.91 -22.02
CA HIS A 113 -10.85 -9.76 -20.94
C HIS A 113 -11.81 -10.92 -20.59
N VAL A 114 -13.13 -10.76 -20.84
CA VAL A 114 -14.11 -11.82 -20.59
C VAL A 114 -13.87 -13.01 -21.51
N ILE A 115 -13.58 -12.77 -22.80
CA ILE A 115 -13.29 -13.84 -23.75
C ILE A 115 -11.88 -14.41 -23.61
N GLY A 116 -10.92 -13.61 -23.14
CA GLY A 116 -9.52 -14.01 -22.88
C GLY A 116 -8.76 -14.55 -24.10
N ASP A 117 -7.46 -14.80 -23.93
CA ASP A 117 -6.59 -15.24 -25.03
C ASP A 117 -6.73 -16.75 -25.27
N GLY A 118 -7.13 -17.13 -26.48
CA GLY A 118 -7.16 -18.53 -26.90
C GLY A 118 -8.05 -19.46 -26.07
N ARG A 119 -9.08 -18.90 -25.42
CA ARG A 119 -10.10 -19.65 -24.69
C ARG A 119 -11.24 -20.07 -25.60
N GLN A 120 -11.94 -21.13 -25.23
CA GLN A 120 -13.20 -21.48 -25.87
C GLN A 120 -14.32 -20.61 -25.30
N VAL A 121 -15.16 -20.05 -26.17
CA VAL A 121 -16.21 -19.09 -25.79
C VAL A 121 -17.57 -19.67 -26.11
N ALA A 122 -18.46 -19.65 -25.12
CA ALA A 122 -19.87 -20.01 -25.24
C ALA A 122 -20.75 -18.89 -24.68
N VAL A 123 -21.96 -18.80 -25.19
CA VAL A 123 -22.93 -17.76 -24.86
C VAL A 123 -24.20 -18.44 -24.37
N VAL A 124 -24.71 -18.03 -23.21
CA VAL A 124 -26.03 -18.45 -22.71
C VAL A 124 -27.03 -17.34 -23.01
N MET A 125 -28.04 -17.69 -23.81
CA MET A 125 -29.11 -16.80 -24.26
C MET A 125 -30.16 -16.58 -23.15
N PRO A 126 -31.02 -15.53 -23.24
CA PRO A 126 -32.08 -15.27 -22.26
C PRO A 126 -33.05 -16.44 -22.03
N ASN A 127 -33.25 -17.27 -23.07
CA ASN A 127 -34.09 -18.47 -23.01
C ASN A 127 -33.39 -19.69 -22.38
N GLY A 128 -32.16 -19.52 -21.87
CA GLY A 128 -31.34 -20.57 -21.25
C GLY A 128 -30.55 -21.44 -22.25
N GLN A 129 -30.72 -21.26 -23.55
CA GLN A 129 -29.98 -22.04 -24.55
C GLN A 129 -28.53 -21.57 -24.64
N THR A 130 -27.61 -22.54 -24.75
CA THR A 130 -26.18 -22.25 -24.91
C THR A 130 -25.77 -22.42 -26.37
N ALA A 131 -25.04 -21.45 -26.92
CA ALA A 131 -24.46 -21.49 -28.25
C ALA A 131 -22.94 -21.25 -28.17
N ASN A 132 -22.16 -22.00 -28.96
CA ASN A 132 -20.71 -21.76 -29.04
C ASN A 132 -20.42 -20.61 -30.00
N ALA A 133 -19.45 -19.77 -29.64
CA ALA A 133 -18.91 -18.80 -30.58
C ALA A 133 -18.25 -19.53 -31.76
N THR A 134 -18.45 -19.05 -32.97
CA THR A 134 -17.82 -19.56 -34.19
C THR A 134 -16.60 -18.73 -34.57
N HIS A 135 -16.65 -17.43 -34.28
CA HIS A 135 -15.57 -16.48 -34.53
C HIS A 135 -15.45 -15.46 -33.39
N VAL A 136 -14.23 -15.00 -33.17
CA VAL A 136 -14.00 -13.66 -32.62
C VAL A 136 -14.01 -12.71 -33.81
N TYR A 137 -15.06 -11.91 -33.95
CA TYR A 137 -15.34 -11.11 -35.14
C TYR A 137 -14.42 -9.87 -35.23
N GLY A 138 -14.09 -9.29 -34.07
CA GLY A 138 -13.14 -8.19 -33.95
C GLY A 138 -12.78 -7.96 -32.48
N VAL A 139 -11.57 -7.49 -32.23
CA VAL A 139 -11.10 -7.13 -30.87
C VAL A 139 -10.26 -5.88 -30.93
N HIS A 140 -10.33 -5.08 -29.88
CA HIS A 140 -9.41 -3.98 -29.67
C HIS A 140 -8.70 -4.20 -28.34
N GLU A 141 -7.47 -4.72 -28.37
CA GLU A 141 -6.77 -5.19 -27.17
C GLU A 141 -6.51 -4.07 -26.17
N SER A 142 -6.09 -2.89 -26.62
CA SER A 142 -5.74 -1.79 -25.71
C SER A 142 -6.96 -1.26 -24.95
N ILE A 143 -8.12 -1.14 -25.58
CA ILE A 143 -9.33 -0.54 -24.98
C ILE A 143 -10.33 -1.60 -24.45
N ASP A 144 -9.96 -2.87 -24.47
CA ASP A 144 -10.69 -3.96 -23.81
C ASP A 144 -12.13 -4.25 -24.31
N VAL A 145 -12.39 -4.13 -25.61
CA VAL A 145 -13.68 -4.53 -26.22
C VAL A 145 -13.54 -5.63 -27.27
N ALA A 146 -14.58 -6.46 -27.38
CA ALA A 146 -14.63 -7.56 -28.33
C ALA A 146 -16.04 -7.76 -28.91
N ILE A 147 -16.07 -8.21 -30.17
CA ILE A 147 -17.29 -8.70 -30.84
C ILE A 147 -17.08 -10.19 -31.15
N ILE A 148 -18.02 -11.03 -30.74
CA ILE A 148 -18.04 -12.46 -31.06
C ILE A 148 -19.24 -12.79 -31.94
N LYS A 149 -19.11 -13.85 -32.74
CA LYS A 149 -20.17 -14.38 -33.61
C LYS A 149 -20.66 -15.72 -33.09
N VAL A 150 -21.98 -15.88 -32.96
CA VAL A 150 -22.65 -17.17 -32.77
C VAL A 150 -23.55 -17.46 -33.97
N ASP A 151 -23.74 -18.74 -34.31
CA ASP A 151 -24.60 -19.14 -35.43
C ASP A 151 -26.00 -19.54 -34.95
N GLY A 152 -27.02 -19.10 -35.70
CA GLY A 152 -28.39 -19.55 -35.58
C GLY A 152 -29.29 -18.68 -34.70
N LYS A 153 -30.38 -18.21 -35.35
CA LYS A 153 -31.57 -17.49 -34.85
C LYS A 153 -31.52 -15.97 -34.98
N GLU A 154 -32.67 -15.39 -35.33
CA GLU A 154 -32.90 -13.95 -35.20
C GLU A 154 -32.81 -13.58 -33.72
N MET A 155 -31.89 -12.68 -33.40
CA MET A 155 -31.65 -12.19 -32.05
C MET A 155 -32.11 -10.74 -31.93
N ASP A 156 -32.70 -10.38 -30.79
CA ASP A 156 -33.08 -8.99 -30.51
C ASP A 156 -31.80 -8.18 -30.30
N ALA A 157 -31.50 -7.25 -31.21
CA ALA A 157 -30.30 -6.43 -31.17
C ALA A 157 -30.57 -5.06 -30.52
N LEU A 158 -29.60 -4.56 -29.74
CA LEU A 158 -29.62 -3.19 -29.25
C LEU A 158 -29.05 -2.23 -30.30
N PRO A 159 -29.72 -1.10 -30.57
CA PRO A 159 -29.17 -0.09 -31.46
C PRO A 159 -27.95 0.57 -30.80
N LEU A 160 -26.91 0.83 -31.59
CA LEU A 160 -25.72 1.57 -31.16
C LEU A 160 -25.93 3.06 -31.44
N CYS A 161 -25.66 3.90 -30.43
CA CYS A 161 -25.77 5.35 -30.59
C CYS A 161 -24.79 5.83 -31.68
N GLN A 162 -25.24 6.75 -32.52
CA GLN A 162 -24.44 7.28 -33.64
C GLN A 162 -23.61 8.50 -33.27
N GLU A 163 -23.90 9.11 -32.13
CA GLU A 163 -23.21 10.29 -31.62
C GLU A 163 -21.99 9.89 -30.79
N ASP A 164 -20.86 10.56 -31.02
CA ASP A 164 -19.60 10.30 -30.29
C ASP A 164 -19.48 11.13 -29.00
N ALA A 165 -20.16 12.27 -28.96
CA ALA A 165 -20.16 13.17 -27.82
C ALA A 165 -21.35 12.82 -26.93
N ILE A 166 -21.08 12.30 -25.73
CA ILE A 166 -22.11 12.07 -24.73
C ILE A 166 -21.98 13.12 -23.63
N GLU A 167 -23.07 13.81 -23.32
CA GLU A 167 -23.08 14.88 -22.34
C GLU A 167 -22.81 14.39 -20.92
N THR A 168 -21.99 15.14 -20.18
CA THR A 168 -21.82 14.91 -18.73
C THR A 168 -23.12 15.24 -18.01
N GLY A 169 -23.54 14.37 -17.10
CA GLY A 169 -24.83 14.43 -16.42
C GLY A 169 -25.96 13.65 -17.12
N ALA A 170 -25.73 13.11 -18.32
CA ALA A 170 -26.74 12.34 -19.04
C ALA A 170 -27.18 11.09 -18.25
N SER A 171 -28.49 10.84 -18.17
CA SER A 171 -29.07 9.68 -17.49
C SER A 171 -28.85 8.40 -18.30
N VAL A 172 -28.28 7.38 -17.65
CA VAL A 172 -27.99 6.09 -18.27
C VAL A 172 -28.50 4.93 -17.43
N VAL A 173 -28.74 3.80 -18.11
CA VAL A 173 -29.13 2.53 -17.49
C VAL A 173 -28.17 1.44 -17.97
N ALA A 174 -27.68 0.63 -17.04
CA ALA A 174 -26.96 -0.60 -17.33
C ALA A 174 -27.78 -1.79 -16.82
N VAL A 175 -27.80 -2.87 -17.60
CA VAL A 175 -28.44 -4.12 -17.19
C VAL A 175 -27.51 -5.26 -17.53
N GLY A 176 -27.34 -6.19 -16.59
CA GLY A 176 -26.51 -7.35 -16.80
C GLY A 176 -26.64 -8.43 -15.76
N HIS A 177 -25.58 -9.24 -15.70
CA HIS A 177 -25.47 -10.41 -14.84
C HIS A 177 -24.31 -10.25 -13.83
N PRO A 178 -24.38 -9.30 -12.88
CA PRO A 178 -23.34 -9.18 -11.85
C PRO A 178 -23.33 -10.41 -10.94
N GLY A 179 -22.17 -11.03 -10.82
CA GLY A 179 -21.94 -12.27 -10.08
C GLY A 179 -22.76 -13.43 -10.64
N ASN A 180 -23.38 -14.21 -9.75
CA ASN A 180 -24.32 -15.28 -10.11
C ASN A 180 -25.79 -14.79 -10.18
N ARG A 181 -26.04 -13.46 -10.18
CA ARG A 181 -27.39 -12.88 -10.23
C ARG A 181 -27.74 -12.54 -11.68
N THR A 182 -28.99 -12.75 -12.07
CA THR A 182 -29.45 -12.50 -13.44
C THR A 182 -30.33 -11.24 -13.52
N ASN A 183 -30.19 -10.47 -14.61
CA ASN A 183 -31.04 -9.34 -14.95
C ASN A 183 -31.08 -8.21 -13.90
N THR A 184 -29.91 -7.84 -13.36
CA THR A 184 -29.81 -6.72 -12.42
C THR A 184 -29.83 -5.42 -13.21
N THR A 185 -30.77 -4.53 -12.90
CA THR A 185 -30.87 -3.20 -13.51
C THR A 185 -30.27 -2.16 -12.57
N VAL A 186 -29.35 -1.36 -13.08
CA VAL A 186 -28.71 -0.25 -12.37
C VAL A 186 -28.89 1.03 -13.20
N SER A 187 -29.20 2.14 -12.53
CA SER A 187 -29.34 3.45 -13.16
C SER A 187 -28.39 4.45 -12.53
N GLY A 188 -27.85 5.36 -13.35
CA GLY A 188 -26.94 6.41 -12.89
C GLY A 188 -26.80 7.52 -13.94
N ILE A 189 -25.66 8.20 -13.88
CA ILE A 189 -25.29 9.26 -14.82
C ILE A 189 -23.87 9.07 -15.34
N ILE A 190 -23.58 9.70 -16.48
CA ILE A 190 -22.20 9.89 -16.96
C ILE A 190 -21.58 11.04 -16.15
N ALA A 191 -20.62 10.71 -15.29
CA ALA A 191 -19.95 11.67 -14.42
C ALA A 191 -18.93 12.54 -15.16
N GLY A 192 -18.38 12.02 -16.27
CA GLY A 192 -17.38 12.71 -17.08
C GLY A 192 -16.72 11.77 -18.08
N THR A 193 -15.56 12.18 -18.58
CA THR A 193 -14.66 11.32 -19.36
C THR A 193 -13.27 11.36 -18.75
N GLN A 194 -12.65 10.20 -18.59
CA GLN A 194 -11.32 10.06 -17.99
C GLN A 194 -10.36 9.40 -18.97
N ASP A 195 -9.15 9.96 -19.10
CA ASP A 195 -8.06 9.35 -19.85
C ASP A 195 -7.24 8.44 -18.92
N ILE A 196 -7.28 7.12 -19.17
CA ILE A 196 -6.55 6.10 -18.41
C ILE A 196 -5.65 5.35 -19.38
N ASP A 197 -4.33 5.38 -19.14
CA ASP A 197 -3.31 4.74 -19.99
C ASP A 197 -3.43 5.11 -21.50
N GLY A 198 -3.82 6.35 -21.78
CA GLY A 198 -4.01 6.87 -23.15
C GLY A 198 -5.35 6.49 -23.79
N ILE A 199 -6.29 5.96 -23.00
CA ILE A 199 -7.61 5.52 -23.46
C ILE A 199 -8.68 6.40 -22.83
N ARG A 200 -9.48 7.06 -23.65
CA ARG A 200 -10.57 7.92 -23.21
C ARG A 200 -11.82 7.11 -22.90
N LEU A 201 -12.12 6.94 -21.61
CA LEU A 201 -13.25 6.17 -21.10
C LEU A 201 -14.39 7.10 -20.62
N LEU A 202 -15.62 6.60 -20.67
CA LEU A 202 -16.78 7.20 -20.00
C LEU A 202 -16.72 6.87 -18.52
N GLU A 203 -16.81 7.88 -17.68
CA GLU A 203 -16.87 7.72 -16.23
C GLU A 203 -18.33 7.65 -15.78
N LEU A 204 -18.66 6.62 -15.00
CA LEU A 204 -20.02 6.25 -14.64
C LEU A 204 -20.22 6.35 -13.13
N ALA A 205 -21.13 7.21 -12.69
CA ALA A 205 -21.55 7.28 -11.30
C ALA A 205 -22.71 6.29 -11.06
N MET A 206 -22.36 5.00 -10.93
CA MET A 206 -23.30 3.94 -10.58
C MET A 206 -22.61 2.72 -9.95
N PRO A 207 -23.31 1.91 -9.14
CA PRO A 207 -22.75 0.69 -8.58
C PRO A 207 -22.36 -0.32 -9.68
N ILE A 208 -21.08 -0.69 -9.73
CA ILE A 208 -20.55 -1.76 -10.60
C ILE A 208 -20.07 -2.92 -9.74
N GLU A 209 -20.37 -4.16 -10.11
CA GLU A 209 -19.98 -5.37 -9.38
C GLU A 209 -19.22 -6.36 -10.29
N PRO A 210 -18.46 -7.32 -9.72
CA PRO A 210 -17.84 -8.38 -10.51
C PRO A 210 -18.89 -9.10 -11.36
N GLY A 211 -18.68 -9.22 -12.68
CA GLY A 211 -19.66 -9.76 -13.64
C GLY A 211 -20.38 -8.69 -14.49
N SER A 212 -20.27 -7.41 -14.12
CA SER A 212 -20.75 -6.28 -14.94
C SER A 212 -19.89 -5.97 -16.16
N SER A 213 -18.72 -6.60 -16.30
CA SER A 213 -17.89 -6.49 -17.50
C SER A 213 -18.66 -6.96 -18.74
N GLY A 214 -18.72 -6.10 -19.74
CA GLY A 214 -19.44 -6.30 -21.00
C GLY A 214 -20.92 -5.89 -20.96
N GLU A 215 -21.41 -5.29 -19.87
CA GLU A 215 -22.75 -4.71 -19.81
C GLU A 215 -22.91 -3.53 -20.79
N PRO A 216 -24.05 -3.42 -21.50
CA PRO A 216 -24.37 -2.22 -22.27
C PRO A 216 -24.78 -1.07 -21.35
N VAL A 217 -24.18 0.09 -21.56
CA VAL A 217 -24.65 1.37 -21.00
C VAL A 217 -25.59 2.00 -22.01
N VAL A 218 -26.83 2.26 -21.63
CA VAL A 218 -27.92 2.64 -22.54
C VAL A 218 -28.51 3.99 -22.16
N ASN A 219 -28.72 4.87 -23.14
CA ASN A 219 -29.37 6.17 -22.96
C ASN A 219 -30.91 6.04 -22.87
N ARG A 220 -31.61 7.15 -22.64
CA ARG A 220 -33.09 7.17 -22.56
C ARG A 220 -33.80 6.88 -23.89
N ALA A 221 -33.12 7.00 -25.03
CA ALA A 221 -33.63 6.58 -26.34
C ALA A 221 -33.56 5.05 -26.54
N GLY A 222 -32.88 4.32 -25.66
CA GLY A 222 -32.69 2.88 -25.77
C GLY A 222 -31.52 2.47 -26.67
N GLU A 223 -30.56 3.38 -26.87
CA GLU A 223 -29.34 3.15 -27.64
C GLU A 223 -28.14 2.96 -26.72
N VAL A 224 -27.23 2.06 -27.11
CA VAL A 224 -25.99 1.80 -26.39
C VAL A 224 -25.03 2.97 -26.62
N VAL A 225 -24.54 3.56 -25.53
CA VAL A 225 -23.54 4.65 -25.52
C VAL A 225 -22.17 4.17 -25.06
N GLY A 226 -22.08 3.01 -24.38
CA GLY A 226 -20.81 2.41 -24.01
C GLY A 226 -20.90 0.97 -23.51
N VAL A 227 -19.74 0.38 -23.24
CA VAL A 227 -19.58 -0.99 -22.72
C VAL A 227 -18.79 -0.94 -21.42
N VAL A 228 -19.34 -1.46 -20.32
CA VAL A 228 -18.64 -1.49 -19.02
C VAL A 228 -17.43 -2.42 -19.09
N VAL A 229 -16.24 -1.95 -18.70
CA VAL A 229 -15.00 -2.76 -18.76
C VAL A 229 -14.26 -2.86 -17.42
N MET A 230 -14.38 -1.87 -16.54
CA MET A 230 -13.69 -1.89 -15.24
C MET A 230 -14.43 -1.11 -14.15
N LYS A 231 -14.14 -1.46 -12.90
CA LYS A 231 -14.60 -0.78 -11.68
C LYS A 231 -13.44 0.01 -11.07
N SER A 232 -13.70 1.20 -10.50
CA SER A 232 -12.68 1.93 -9.75
C SER A 232 -12.27 1.16 -8.48
N THR A 233 -10.97 1.04 -8.25
CA THR A 233 -10.39 0.46 -7.02
C THR A 233 -10.29 1.46 -5.87
N LEU A 234 -10.36 2.75 -6.19
CA LEU A 234 -10.26 3.86 -5.23
C LEU A 234 -11.64 4.29 -4.72
N GLU A 235 -12.65 4.29 -5.59
CA GLU A 235 -14.00 4.74 -5.27
C GLU A 235 -15.05 3.68 -5.59
N ARG A 236 -15.80 3.23 -4.59
CA ARG A 236 -16.73 2.10 -4.74
C ARG A 236 -17.94 2.39 -5.64
N SER A 237 -18.27 3.67 -5.86
CA SER A 237 -19.43 4.14 -6.62
C SER A 237 -19.12 4.52 -8.07
N LEU A 238 -17.89 4.26 -8.54
CA LEU A 238 -17.43 4.66 -9.85
C LEU A 238 -17.10 3.47 -10.76
N GLY A 239 -17.61 3.52 -11.98
CA GLY A 239 -17.34 2.57 -13.06
C GLY A 239 -16.78 3.26 -14.30
N TYR A 240 -16.14 2.48 -15.18
CA TYR A 240 -15.67 2.98 -16.45
C TYR A 240 -16.20 2.14 -17.61
N ALA A 241 -16.64 2.82 -18.66
CA ALA A 241 -17.13 2.22 -19.89
C ALA A 241 -16.40 2.73 -21.13
N VAL A 242 -16.18 1.85 -22.09
CA VAL A 242 -15.62 2.19 -23.39
C VAL A 242 -16.72 2.82 -24.25
N PRO A 243 -16.51 4.00 -24.85
CA PRO A 243 -17.48 4.63 -25.74
C PRO A 243 -17.89 3.72 -26.91
N VAL A 244 -19.18 3.71 -27.25
CA VAL A 244 -19.75 2.81 -28.28
C VAL A 244 -19.14 2.98 -29.68
N ARG A 245 -18.55 4.14 -29.98
CA ARG A 245 -17.83 4.40 -31.24
C ARG A 245 -16.82 3.31 -31.59
N HIS A 246 -16.15 2.75 -30.58
CA HIS A 246 -15.15 1.72 -30.78
C HIS A 246 -15.75 0.38 -31.21
N LEU A 247 -17.01 0.09 -30.84
CA LEU A 247 -17.73 -1.04 -31.41
C LEU A 247 -18.11 -0.77 -32.87
N ARG A 248 -18.49 0.47 -33.22
CA ARG A 248 -18.78 0.85 -34.60
C ARG A 248 -17.53 0.71 -35.48
N ASP A 249 -16.37 1.11 -34.99
CA ASP A 249 -15.08 0.95 -35.67
C ASP A 249 -14.78 -0.53 -35.96
N LEU A 250 -14.97 -1.42 -34.97
CA LEU A 250 -14.80 -2.86 -35.14
C LEU A 250 -15.80 -3.49 -36.12
N LEU A 251 -17.00 -2.92 -36.26
CA LEU A 251 -17.99 -3.34 -37.25
C LEU A 251 -17.65 -2.83 -38.66
N ALA A 252 -17.04 -1.65 -38.77
CA ALA A 252 -16.63 -1.07 -40.04
C ALA A 252 -15.43 -1.80 -40.65
N GLU A 253 -14.48 -2.22 -39.82
CA GLU A 253 -13.26 -2.94 -40.24
C GLU A 253 -13.10 -4.28 -39.48
N PRO A 254 -13.95 -5.30 -39.76
CA PRO A 254 -13.92 -6.54 -39.01
C PRO A 254 -12.71 -7.41 -39.35
N THR A 255 -12.09 -8.00 -38.32
CA THR A 255 -10.96 -8.94 -38.44
C THR A 255 -11.35 -10.33 -37.90
N PRO A 256 -12.23 -11.08 -38.58
CA PRO A 256 -12.80 -12.30 -38.03
C PRO A 256 -11.74 -13.41 -37.91
N ILE A 257 -11.56 -13.91 -36.69
CA ILE A 257 -10.70 -15.04 -36.37
C ILE A 257 -11.59 -16.25 -36.06
N PRO A 258 -11.54 -17.33 -36.86
CA PRO A 258 -12.26 -18.56 -36.55
C PRO A 258 -11.83 -19.11 -35.19
N MET A 259 -12.77 -19.63 -34.39
CA MET A 259 -12.43 -20.13 -33.05
C MET A 259 -11.35 -21.22 -33.06
N LYS A 260 -11.29 -22.05 -34.12
CA LYS A 260 -10.20 -23.03 -34.32
C LYS A 260 -8.80 -22.40 -34.35
N ARG A 261 -8.66 -21.17 -34.86
CA ARG A 261 -7.41 -20.39 -34.83
C ARG A 261 -7.27 -19.62 -33.52
N TRP A 262 -8.35 -19.03 -33.02
CA TRP A 262 -8.36 -18.31 -31.74
C TRP A 262 -7.75 -19.14 -30.62
N ILE A 263 -8.21 -20.39 -30.43
CA ILE A 263 -7.74 -21.28 -29.36
C ILE A 263 -6.23 -21.65 -29.43
N THR A 264 -5.59 -21.40 -30.57
CA THR A 264 -4.14 -21.61 -30.75
C THR A 264 -3.31 -20.39 -30.37
N ILE A 265 -3.93 -19.22 -30.21
CA ILE A 265 -3.23 -17.99 -29.77
C ILE A 265 -2.67 -18.24 -28.38
N GLY A 266 -1.37 -17.99 -28.23
CA GLY A 266 -0.64 -18.26 -26.99
C GLY A 266 -0.43 -19.74 -26.69
N ALA A 267 -0.84 -20.69 -27.56
CA ALA A 267 -0.49 -22.10 -27.36
C ALA A 267 1.01 -22.33 -27.48
N LEU A 268 1.54 -23.23 -26.65
CA LEU A 268 2.86 -23.80 -26.91
C LEU A 268 2.82 -24.59 -28.22
N ASP A 269 3.91 -24.53 -29.00
CA ASP A 269 4.07 -25.39 -30.17
C ASP A 269 4.14 -26.86 -29.72
N PRO A 270 3.14 -27.71 -30.04
CA PRO A 270 3.11 -29.10 -29.62
C PRO A 270 4.24 -29.94 -30.25
N LYS A 271 4.88 -29.45 -31.33
CA LYS A 271 6.09 -30.09 -31.87
C LYS A 271 7.30 -29.88 -30.98
N ARG A 272 7.28 -28.88 -30.09
CA ARG A 272 8.41 -28.46 -29.27
C ARG A 272 8.21 -28.76 -27.79
N TRP A 273 6.96 -28.68 -27.32
CA TRP A 273 6.59 -28.83 -25.92
C TRP A 273 5.46 -29.83 -25.71
N GLN A 274 5.58 -30.65 -24.67
CA GLN A 274 4.53 -31.49 -24.13
C GLN A 274 4.20 -31.04 -22.71
N ILE A 275 2.92 -30.75 -22.45
CA ILE A 275 2.43 -30.46 -21.10
C ILE A 275 2.15 -31.80 -20.41
N VAL A 276 2.59 -31.93 -19.16
CA VAL A 276 2.33 -33.07 -18.28
C VAL A 276 1.70 -32.55 -16.99
N PHE A 277 0.69 -33.28 -16.50
CA PHE A 277 -0.13 -32.93 -15.33
C PHE A 277 -1.00 -31.69 -15.47
N ASP A 278 -1.22 -31.20 -16.69
CA ASP A 278 -2.04 -30.03 -17.01
C ASP A 278 -1.63 -28.75 -16.26
N ALA A 279 -1.90 -27.59 -16.84
CA ALA A 279 -1.88 -26.23 -16.26
C ALA A 279 -2.06 -25.27 -17.44
N ALA A 280 -2.36 -23.99 -17.18
CA ALA A 280 -2.50 -23.00 -18.25
C ALA A 280 -1.13 -22.50 -18.73
N TRP A 281 -0.43 -23.35 -19.50
CA TRP A 281 0.81 -22.97 -20.17
C TRP A 281 0.53 -22.22 -21.49
N SER A 282 1.22 -21.11 -21.66
CA SER A 282 1.13 -20.26 -22.85
C SER A 282 2.49 -19.73 -23.31
N GLN A 283 2.59 -19.31 -24.57
CA GLN A 283 3.80 -18.74 -25.15
C GLN A 283 3.53 -17.48 -25.98
N ARG A 284 4.23 -16.38 -25.70
CA ARG A 284 4.18 -15.12 -26.47
C ARG A 284 5.56 -14.48 -26.52
N ALA A 285 6.00 -14.03 -27.69
CA ALA A 285 7.28 -13.31 -27.90
C ALA A 285 8.52 -14.00 -27.26
N GLY A 286 8.60 -15.33 -27.35
CA GLY A 286 9.72 -16.09 -26.78
C GLY A 286 9.69 -16.28 -25.27
N ARG A 287 8.63 -15.83 -24.58
CA ARG A 287 8.35 -16.13 -23.18
C ARG A 287 7.30 -17.22 -23.07
N ILE A 288 7.49 -18.12 -22.12
CA ILE A 288 6.51 -19.13 -21.73
C ILE A 288 5.95 -18.72 -20.38
N LYS A 289 4.64 -18.63 -20.22
CA LYS A 289 3.97 -18.31 -18.96
C LYS A 289 3.15 -19.52 -18.52
N VAL A 290 3.16 -19.79 -17.22
CA VAL A 290 2.23 -20.72 -16.58
C VAL A 290 1.35 -19.97 -15.59
N ASP A 291 0.07 -20.33 -15.57
CA ASP A 291 -0.94 -19.78 -14.69
C ASP A 291 -1.81 -20.92 -14.14
N GLY A 292 -2.04 -20.91 -12.83
CA GLY A 292 -2.82 -21.93 -12.14
C GLY A 292 -2.10 -23.25 -11.80
N PRO A 293 -2.73 -24.09 -10.96
CA PRO A 293 -2.17 -25.35 -10.51
C PRO A 293 -2.23 -26.44 -11.58
N GLY A 294 -1.24 -27.32 -11.57
CA GLY A 294 -1.38 -28.61 -12.22
C GLY A 294 -2.17 -29.62 -11.38
N ASN A 295 -2.57 -30.69 -12.04
CA ASN A 295 -3.42 -31.76 -11.53
C ASN A 295 -2.63 -32.84 -10.77
N SER A 296 -1.31 -32.72 -10.64
CA SER A 296 -0.47 -33.59 -9.80
C SER A 296 -0.29 -33.00 -8.39
N PHE A 297 0.21 -33.81 -7.45
CA PHE A 297 0.35 -33.43 -6.06
C PHE A 297 1.16 -32.14 -5.87
N GLY A 298 0.73 -31.31 -4.92
CA GLY A 298 1.34 -30.02 -4.65
C GLY A 298 1.17 -29.03 -5.81
N GLY A 299 0.17 -29.19 -6.68
CA GLY A 299 -0.09 -28.30 -7.82
C GLY A 299 0.96 -28.42 -8.93
N ARG A 300 1.63 -29.57 -9.02
CA ARG A 300 2.75 -29.80 -9.94
C ARG A 300 2.29 -29.87 -11.39
N SER A 301 3.02 -29.18 -12.27
CA SER A 301 2.87 -29.26 -13.73
C SER A 301 4.23 -29.19 -14.42
N LEU A 302 4.41 -29.95 -15.51
CA LEU A 302 5.64 -29.94 -16.31
C LEU A 302 5.36 -29.47 -17.73
N CYS A 303 6.31 -28.73 -18.30
CA CYS A 303 6.35 -28.38 -19.71
C CYS A 303 7.66 -28.94 -20.29
N LEU A 304 7.59 -30.15 -20.84
CA LEU A 304 8.75 -30.91 -21.29
C LEU A 304 9.05 -30.67 -22.75
N GLN A 305 10.33 -30.54 -23.08
CA GLN A 305 10.77 -30.51 -24.47
C GLN A 305 10.50 -31.88 -25.11
N THR A 306 10.00 -31.88 -26.34
CA THR A 306 9.67 -33.11 -27.08
C THR A 306 10.90 -33.84 -27.61
N SER A 307 11.97 -33.11 -27.94
CA SER A 307 13.26 -33.68 -28.34
C SER A 307 14.07 -34.12 -27.11
N ASN A 308 14.79 -35.22 -27.24
CA ASN A 308 15.72 -35.67 -26.21
C ASN A 308 16.89 -34.68 -26.04
N PRO A 309 17.43 -34.53 -24.82
CA PRO A 309 18.65 -33.77 -24.61
C PRO A 309 19.86 -34.47 -25.27
N PRO A 310 20.97 -33.75 -25.50
CA PRO A 310 22.24 -34.35 -25.92
C PRO A 310 22.72 -35.45 -24.95
N PRO A 311 23.59 -36.37 -25.39
CA PRO A 311 24.27 -37.29 -24.49
C PRO A 311 25.02 -36.54 -23.39
N VAL A 312 25.11 -37.12 -22.20
CA VAL A 312 25.92 -36.59 -21.10
C VAL A 312 27.40 -36.50 -21.55
N PRO A 313 28.11 -35.37 -21.32
CA PRO A 313 27.65 -34.20 -20.58
C PRO A 313 26.78 -33.23 -21.40
N PHE A 314 25.82 -32.60 -20.74
CA PHE A 314 25.01 -31.53 -21.32
C PHE A 314 24.63 -30.47 -20.28
N ASP A 315 24.25 -29.29 -20.77
CA ASP A 315 23.72 -28.19 -20.00
C ASP A 315 22.24 -27.95 -20.30
N VAL A 316 21.49 -27.58 -19.26
CA VAL A 316 20.14 -27.02 -19.37
C VAL A 316 20.07 -25.69 -18.61
N GLN A 317 19.50 -24.66 -19.24
CA GLN A 317 19.39 -23.32 -18.67
C GLN A 317 18.05 -22.68 -18.97
N VAL A 318 17.54 -21.87 -18.04
CA VAL A 318 16.38 -21.01 -18.25
C VAL A 318 16.48 -19.73 -17.40
N GLU A 319 15.83 -18.66 -17.83
CA GLU A 319 15.53 -17.52 -16.96
C GLU A 319 14.09 -17.64 -16.44
N VAL A 320 13.90 -17.56 -15.13
CA VAL A 320 12.59 -17.66 -14.45
C VAL A 320 12.30 -16.39 -13.68
N LYS A 321 11.04 -15.94 -13.74
CA LYS A 321 10.50 -14.88 -12.89
C LYS A 321 9.23 -15.37 -12.22
N LEU A 322 9.18 -15.33 -10.90
CA LEU A 322 7.95 -15.62 -10.15
C LEU A 322 7.11 -14.34 -10.02
N ALA A 323 5.79 -14.49 -10.06
CA ALA A 323 4.87 -13.41 -9.69
C ALA A 323 4.70 -13.31 -8.17
N ASP A 324 4.83 -14.45 -7.47
CA ASP A 324 4.73 -14.57 -6.01
C ASP A 324 5.83 -15.52 -5.52
N GLU A 325 6.57 -15.09 -4.50
CA GLU A 325 7.71 -15.81 -3.92
C GLU A 325 7.29 -16.99 -3.03
N ALA A 326 6.02 -17.05 -2.59
CA ALA A 326 5.47 -18.23 -1.91
C ALA A 326 5.39 -19.47 -2.85
N GLY A 327 5.44 -19.20 -4.16
CA GLY A 327 5.43 -20.20 -5.22
C GLY A 327 6.76 -20.91 -5.45
N ALA A 328 6.80 -21.76 -6.48
CA ALA A 328 7.97 -22.47 -6.95
C ALA A 328 7.87 -22.82 -8.44
N ALA A 329 8.87 -22.44 -9.23
CA ALA A 329 8.95 -22.76 -10.66
C ALA A 329 10.39 -22.75 -11.17
N GLY A 330 10.78 -23.69 -12.03
CA GLY A 330 12.17 -23.78 -12.51
C GLY A 330 12.42 -24.84 -13.56
N LEU A 331 13.62 -25.40 -13.53
CA LEU A 331 14.06 -26.43 -14.46
C LEU A 331 13.62 -27.82 -14.03
N VAL A 332 13.33 -28.66 -15.03
CA VAL A 332 13.21 -30.11 -14.88
C VAL A 332 14.20 -30.80 -15.81
N PHE A 333 14.81 -31.88 -15.33
CA PHE A 333 15.73 -32.73 -16.09
C PHE A 333 15.63 -34.19 -15.64
N HIS A 334 16.04 -35.11 -16.50
CA HIS A 334 15.84 -36.56 -16.34
C HIS A 334 14.38 -36.95 -16.02
N SER A 335 13.41 -36.27 -16.64
CA SER A 335 12.00 -36.61 -16.49
C SER A 335 11.60 -37.81 -17.34
N ASP A 336 10.88 -38.76 -16.76
CA ASP A 336 10.26 -39.87 -17.48
C ASP A 336 8.96 -39.47 -18.20
N GLY A 337 8.50 -38.23 -18.04
CA GLY A 337 7.19 -37.78 -18.54
C GLY A 337 6.02 -38.07 -17.60
N GLY A 338 6.29 -38.57 -16.41
CA GLY A 338 5.35 -38.75 -15.31
C GLY A 338 5.93 -38.16 -14.03
N ASP A 339 5.81 -38.91 -12.94
CA ASP A 339 6.09 -38.40 -11.60
C ASP A 339 7.58 -38.40 -11.22
N ARG A 340 8.45 -39.02 -12.04
CA ARG A 340 9.89 -39.15 -11.76
C ARG A 340 10.71 -38.13 -12.53
N HIS A 341 11.41 -37.26 -11.82
CA HIS A 341 12.28 -36.24 -12.41
C HIS A 341 13.15 -35.55 -11.34
N TYR A 342 14.16 -34.79 -11.77
CA TYR A 342 14.74 -33.75 -10.92
C TYR A 342 14.05 -32.41 -11.14
N GLY A 343 14.05 -31.56 -10.13
CA GLY A 343 13.65 -30.15 -10.24
C GLY A 343 14.66 -29.24 -9.57
N TYR A 344 15.06 -28.17 -10.26
CA TYR A 344 15.92 -27.11 -9.73
C TYR A 344 15.23 -25.74 -9.88
N TYR A 345 14.85 -25.13 -8.76
CA TYR A 345 13.91 -24.00 -8.73
C TYR A 345 14.00 -23.19 -7.42
N PRO A 346 13.58 -21.91 -7.41
CA PRO A 346 13.35 -21.18 -6.17
C PRO A 346 12.03 -21.60 -5.53
N SER A 347 11.95 -21.54 -4.20
CA SER A 347 10.75 -21.87 -3.43
C SER A 347 10.82 -21.17 -2.07
N ASP A 348 9.91 -20.23 -1.81
CA ASP A 348 9.80 -19.55 -0.49
C ASP A 348 11.13 -18.90 -0.05
N GLY A 349 11.76 -18.17 -0.99
CA GLY A 349 13.08 -17.53 -0.79
C GLY A 349 14.30 -18.47 -0.85
N ASN A 350 14.10 -19.79 -0.78
CA ASN A 350 15.18 -20.77 -0.87
C ASN A 350 15.40 -21.26 -2.29
N ILE A 351 16.61 -21.75 -2.58
CA ILE A 351 16.94 -22.46 -3.80
C ILE A 351 16.90 -23.95 -3.52
N ARG A 352 16.12 -24.66 -4.33
CA ARG A 352 15.82 -26.06 -4.10
C ARG A 352 16.28 -26.93 -5.26
N LEU A 353 16.97 -28.02 -4.92
CA LEU A 353 17.15 -29.18 -5.80
C LEU A 353 16.39 -30.36 -5.18
N THR A 354 15.44 -30.92 -5.93
CA THR A 354 14.61 -32.05 -5.47
C THR A 354 14.66 -33.17 -6.50
N ARG A 355 14.83 -34.42 -6.05
CA ARG A 355 14.51 -35.61 -6.83
C ARG A 355 13.12 -36.10 -6.48
N PHE A 356 12.28 -36.24 -7.49
CA PHE A 356 10.94 -36.78 -7.37
C PHE A 356 10.99 -38.23 -7.84
N ASP A 357 10.64 -39.18 -6.98
CA ASP A 357 10.59 -40.61 -7.30
C ASP A 357 9.15 -41.14 -7.46
N GLY A 358 8.14 -40.29 -7.24
CA GLY A 358 6.73 -40.66 -7.29
C GLY A 358 5.75 -39.48 -7.14
N PRO A 359 4.45 -39.80 -7.00
CA PRO A 359 3.37 -38.82 -7.10
C PRO A 359 3.11 -38.03 -5.82
N ASP A 360 3.77 -38.32 -4.70
CA ASP A 360 3.45 -37.75 -3.39
C ASP A 360 4.68 -37.30 -2.59
N VAL A 361 4.47 -36.53 -1.53
CA VAL A 361 5.55 -35.95 -0.71
C VAL A 361 6.49 -37.00 -0.09
N TYR A 362 6.03 -38.23 0.15
CA TYR A 362 6.86 -39.27 0.75
C TYR A 362 7.88 -39.85 -0.24
N SER A 363 7.65 -39.64 -1.53
CA SER A 363 8.53 -40.02 -2.62
C SER A 363 9.45 -38.87 -3.09
N TRP A 364 9.50 -37.75 -2.36
CA TRP A 364 10.30 -36.58 -2.70
C TRP A 364 11.57 -36.52 -1.86
N ASN A 365 12.72 -36.46 -2.52
CA ASN A 365 14.03 -36.35 -1.90
C ASN A 365 14.58 -34.93 -2.13
N ILE A 366 14.50 -34.08 -1.11
CA ILE A 366 15.07 -32.73 -1.15
C ILE A 366 16.58 -32.86 -0.96
N LEU A 367 17.34 -32.61 -2.03
CA LEU A 367 18.80 -32.71 -2.04
C LEU A 367 19.48 -31.40 -1.59
N HIS A 368 18.81 -30.27 -1.78
CA HIS A 368 19.25 -28.95 -1.34
C HIS A 368 18.05 -28.03 -1.13
N ASN A 369 18.07 -27.18 -0.10
CA ASN A 369 17.01 -26.21 0.19
C ASN A 369 17.50 -25.09 1.15
N GLU A 370 18.29 -24.17 0.62
CA GLU A 370 18.88 -23.07 1.40
C GLU A 370 18.68 -21.72 0.67
N PRO A 371 18.60 -20.59 1.39
CA PRO A 371 18.64 -19.28 0.75
C PRO A 371 19.99 -19.08 0.06
N HIS A 372 20.01 -18.29 -1.01
CA HIS A 372 21.24 -17.99 -1.74
C HIS A 372 21.27 -16.52 -2.14
N ASP A 373 22.37 -15.83 -1.84
CA ASP A 373 22.51 -14.37 -2.05
C ASP A 373 22.35 -13.96 -3.52
N ALA A 374 22.66 -14.88 -4.44
CA ALA A 374 22.43 -14.67 -5.87
C ALA A 374 20.95 -14.54 -6.24
N TYR A 375 20.01 -15.06 -5.44
CA TYR A 375 18.58 -15.04 -5.76
C TYR A 375 18.01 -13.62 -5.70
N ARG A 376 17.19 -13.27 -6.69
CA ARG A 376 16.60 -11.93 -6.83
C ARG A 376 15.08 -12.05 -6.85
N PRO A 377 14.40 -11.94 -5.69
CA PRO A 377 12.94 -11.97 -5.61
C PRO A 377 12.29 -10.95 -6.55
N GLY A 378 11.22 -11.36 -7.24
CA GLY A 378 10.47 -10.53 -8.18
C GLY A 378 11.22 -10.17 -9.47
N GLU A 379 12.40 -10.73 -9.71
CA GLU A 379 13.22 -10.48 -10.91
C GLU A 379 13.43 -11.74 -11.76
N TRP A 380 14.06 -11.56 -12.92
CA TRP A 380 14.54 -12.66 -13.74
C TRP A 380 15.78 -13.30 -13.12
N ASN A 381 15.70 -14.60 -12.85
CA ASN A 381 16.75 -15.41 -12.28
C ASN A 381 17.18 -16.49 -13.27
N THR A 382 18.47 -16.59 -13.56
CA THR A 382 19.03 -17.61 -14.45
C THR A 382 19.36 -18.86 -13.66
N PHE A 383 18.65 -19.95 -13.93
CA PHE A 383 18.93 -21.28 -13.41
C PHE A 383 19.67 -22.08 -14.48
N ARG A 384 20.80 -22.69 -14.13
CA ARG A 384 21.55 -23.59 -15.01
C ARG A 384 21.90 -24.87 -14.26
N VAL A 385 21.78 -26.01 -14.94
CA VAL A 385 22.27 -27.30 -14.48
C VAL A 385 23.17 -27.90 -15.55
N ARG A 386 24.38 -28.31 -15.16
CA ARG A 386 25.25 -29.16 -15.98
C ARG A 386 25.15 -30.57 -15.45
N VAL A 387 24.85 -31.50 -16.34
CA VAL A 387 24.76 -32.93 -16.04
C VAL A 387 25.99 -33.61 -16.61
N GLU A 388 26.72 -34.32 -15.75
CA GLU A 388 27.93 -35.08 -16.04
C GLU A 388 27.76 -36.53 -15.58
N GLU A 389 28.69 -37.41 -15.93
CA GLU A 389 28.64 -38.80 -15.47
C GLU A 389 28.83 -38.86 -13.94
N GLY A 390 27.77 -39.25 -13.22
CA GLY A 390 27.78 -39.35 -11.75
C GLY A 390 27.77 -38.02 -10.99
N ARG A 391 27.58 -36.89 -11.67
CA ARG A 391 27.57 -35.55 -11.03
C ARG A 391 26.61 -34.59 -11.73
N MET A 392 25.99 -33.71 -10.96
CA MET A 392 25.29 -32.53 -11.47
C MET A 392 25.74 -31.28 -10.74
N ILE A 393 25.84 -30.18 -11.49
CA ILE A 393 26.33 -28.89 -10.98
C ILE A 393 25.24 -27.85 -11.23
N CYS A 394 24.85 -27.12 -10.20
CA CYS A 394 23.73 -26.18 -10.25
C CYS A 394 24.21 -24.76 -9.98
N TRP A 395 23.85 -23.84 -10.89
CA TRP A 395 24.13 -22.41 -10.76
C TRP A 395 22.85 -21.60 -10.73
N LEU A 396 22.86 -20.55 -9.91
CA LEU A 396 21.86 -19.50 -9.88
C LEU A 396 22.54 -18.17 -10.12
N ASN A 397 22.06 -17.42 -11.11
CA ASN A 397 22.60 -16.10 -11.43
C ASN A 397 24.14 -16.10 -11.39
N GLN A 398 24.73 -17.10 -12.07
CA GLN A 398 26.17 -17.29 -12.27
C GLN A 398 26.96 -17.77 -11.04
N GLN A 399 26.36 -17.80 -9.85
CA GLN A 399 27.02 -18.33 -8.66
C GLN A 399 26.74 -19.83 -8.54
N LEU A 400 27.81 -20.59 -8.26
CA LEU A 400 27.69 -22.01 -7.95
C LEU A 400 26.87 -22.14 -6.67
N VAL A 401 25.72 -22.82 -6.77
CA VAL A 401 24.87 -23.10 -5.61
C VAL A 401 25.26 -24.43 -5.00
N LEU A 402 25.37 -25.48 -5.82
CA LEU A 402 25.80 -26.78 -5.35
C LEU A 402 26.39 -27.68 -6.45
N GLU A 403 27.15 -28.67 -6.00
CA GLU A 403 27.46 -29.89 -6.73
C GLU A 403 26.80 -31.08 -6.03
N SER A 404 26.08 -31.91 -6.77
CA SER A 404 25.44 -33.13 -6.25
C SER A 404 25.96 -34.35 -6.99
N GLN A 405 26.27 -35.42 -6.24
CA GLN A 405 26.63 -36.74 -6.77
C GLN A 405 25.43 -37.70 -6.83
N ASP A 406 24.21 -37.19 -6.58
CA ASP A 406 23.00 -38.02 -6.66
C ASP A 406 22.81 -38.55 -8.08
N ASN A 407 22.57 -39.86 -8.18
CA ASN A 407 22.43 -40.57 -9.46
C ASN A 407 21.13 -41.38 -9.53
N GLY A 408 20.11 -41.01 -8.74
CA GLY A 408 18.83 -41.71 -8.69
C GLY A 408 18.10 -41.72 -10.04
N LEU A 409 18.31 -40.72 -10.89
CA LEU A 409 17.84 -40.68 -12.29
C LEU A 409 19.01 -40.29 -13.21
N THR A 410 19.21 -41.01 -14.31
CA THR A 410 20.38 -40.81 -15.20
C THR A 410 19.99 -40.51 -16.66
N SER A 411 18.72 -40.63 -17.00
CA SER A 411 18.21 -40.37 -18.35
C SER A 411 16.77 -39.85 -18.29
N GLY A 412 16.34 -39.18 -19.35
CA GLY A 412 14.99 -38.62 -19.45
C GLY A 412 14.98 -37.27 -20.16
N ARG A 413 13.82 -36.62 -20.16
CA ARG A 413 13.59 -35.34 -20.84
C ARG A 413 13.91 -34.16 -19.94
N VAL A 414 14.04 -33.01 -20.57
CA VAL A 414 14.30 -31.70 -19.94
C VAL A 414 13.16 -30.74 -20.22
N GLY A 415 13.01 -29.71 -19.40
CA GLY A 415 11.96 -28.72 -19.59
C GLY A 415 11.79 -27.78 -18.41
N LEU A 416 10.56 -27.35 -18.20
CA LEU A 416 10.14 -26.43 -17.15
C LEU A 416 9.19 -27.14 -16.17
N ALA A 417 9.22 -26.74 -14.91
CA ALA A 417 8.30 -27.21 -13.87
C ALA A 417 7.71 -26.04 -13.09
N THR A 418 6.47 -26.20 -12.63
CA THR A 418 5.84 -25.35 -11.64
C THR A 418 5.20 -26.21 -10.54
N PHE A 419 5.10 -25.64 -9.35
CA PHE A 419 4.47 -26.24 -8.19
C PHE A 419 3.56 -25.19 -7.52
N ARG A 420 2.71 -25.61 -6.58
CA ARG A 420 1.85 -24.76 -5.74
C ARG A 420 0.90 -23.83 -6.51
N GLY A 421 0.63 -24.10 -7.78
CA GLY A 421 -0.15 -23.20 -8.63
C GLY A 421 0.52 -21.85 -8.88
N THR A 422 1.85 -21.85 -8.90
CA THR A 422 2.64 -20.62 -9.07
C THR A 422 2.45 -20.02 -10.44
N ILE A 423 2.13 -18.73 -10.46
CA ILE A 423 2.22 -17.91 -11.68
C ILE A 423 3.69 -17.57 -11.91
N ALA A 424 4.23 -18.05 -13.03
CA ALA A 424 5.63 -17.83 -13.38
C ALA A 424 5.80 -17.57 -14.88
N GLU A 425 6.82 -16.80 -15.21
CA GLU A 425 7.29 -16.60 -16.57
C GLU A 425 8.68 -17.23 -16.75
N PHE A 426 8.91 -17.79 -17.94
CA PHE A 426 10.15 -18.41 -18.36
C PHE A 426 10.60 -17.80 -19.69
N ARG A 427 11.90 -17.61 -19.87
CA ARG A 427 12.47 -17.22 -21.16
C ARG A 427 13.87 -17.80 -21.33
N ARG A 428 14.37 -17.74 -22.57
CA ARG A 428 15.75 -18.15 -22.92
C ARG A 428 16.08 -19.59 -22.45
N PHE A 429 15.11 -20.50 -22.55
CA PHE A 429 15.34 -21.92 -22.32
C PHE A 429 16.33 -22.45 -23.37
N LYS A 430 17.40 -23.10 -22.92
CA LYS A 430 18.49 -23.63 -23.76
C LYS A 430 18.92 -24.99 -23.27
N VAL A 431 19.26 -25.86 -24.22
CA VAL A 431 19.86 -27.18 -23.99
C VAL A 431 20.96 -27.37 -25.03
N ALA A 432 22.17 -27.71 -24.59
CA ALA A 432 23.30 -28.00 -25.48
C ALA A 432 24.30 -28.94 -24.79
N SER A 433 25.18 -29.59 -25.57
CA SER A 433 26.29 -30.39 -25.02
C SER A 433 27.25 -29.54 -24.19
N ASP A 434 27.41 -28.28 -24.56
CA ASP A 434 28.16 -27.29 -23.81
C ASP A 434 27.52 -25.92 -24.05
N LEU A 435 27.00 -25.29 -23.00
CA LEU A 435 26.57 -23.90 -23.06
C LEU A 435 27.74 -23.02 -22.63
N PRO A 436 28.22 -22.08 -23.49
CA PRO A 436 29.18 -21.08 -23.04
C PRO A 436 28.57 -20.38 -21.83
N SER A 437 29.41 -20.07 -20.83
CA SER A 437 28.98 -19.48 -19.56
C SER A 437 28.00 -18.33 -19.78
N GLY A 438 28.10 -17.58 -20.89
CA GLY A 438 27.21 -16.45 -21.13
C GLY A 438 27.51 -15.31 -20.17
N PHE A 439 28.63 -15.44 -19.45
CA PHE A 439 28.97 -14.68 -18.27
C PHE A 439 30.32 -14.01 -18.50
N PRO A 440 30.45 -12.75 -18.09
CA PRO A 440 31.72 -12.05 -18.12
C PRO A 440 32.69 -12.77 -17.19
N ASP A 441 33.94 -12.88 -17.63
CA ASP A 441 35.03 -13.28 -16.76
C ASP A 441 35.28 -12.20 -15.68
N GLU A 442 36.11 -12.51 -14.68
CA GLU A 442 36.49 -11.54 -13.63
C GLU A 442 37.01 -10.22 -14.23
N ASN A 443 37.66 -10.31 -15.39
CA ASN A 443 38.17 -9.17 -16.15
C ASN A 443 37.05 -8.25 -16.68
N GLY A 444 35.97 -8.82 -17.23
CA GLY A 444 34.79 -8.08 -17.66
C GLY A 444 34.06 -7.37 -16.51
N THR A 445 34.00 -8.00 -15.33
CA THR A 445 33.41 -7.37 -14.14
C THR A 445 34.25 -6.20 -13.64
N ALA A 446 35.57 -6.38 -13.54
CA ALA A 446 36.49 -5.33 -13.15
C ALA A 446 36.44 -4.12 -14.12
N THR A 447 36.36 -4.40 -15.42
CA THR A 447 36.25 -3.38 -16.46
C THR A 447 34.98 -2.54 -16.32
N ILE A 448 33.83 -3.17 -16.01
CA ILE A 448 32.58 -2.43 -15.78
C ILE A 448 32.68 -1.54 -14.54
N GLU A 449 33.24 -2.03 -13.44
CA GLU A 449 33.42 -1.22 -12.23
C GLU A 449 34.37 -0.03 -12.48
N GLU A 450 35.43 -0.21 -13.25
CA GLU A 450 36.34 0.88 -13.66
C GLU A 450 35.61 1.94 -14.51
N VAL A 451 34.91 1.50 -15.56
CA VAL A 451 34.18 2.41 -16.46
C VAL A 451 33.08 3.16 -15.71
N VAL A 452 32.28 2.46 -14.90
CA VAL A 452 31.23 3.10 -14.09
C VAL A 452 31.83 4.07 -13.08
N GLY A 453 32.96 3.72 -12.44
CA GLY A 453 33.63 4.56 -11.45
C GLY A 453 34.16 5.89 -12.00
N ARG A 454 34.42 5.97 -13.31
CA ARG A 454 34.87 7.21 -13.98
C ARG A 454 33.77 7.96 -14.73
N LEU A 455 32.52 7.47 -14.71
CA LEU A 455 31.40 8.16 -15.36
C LEU A 455 31.18 9.55 -14.73
N SER A 456 31.05 10.55 -15.58
CA SER A 456 30.72 11.92 -15.16
C SER A 456 29.23 12.04 -14.86
N MET A 457 28.86 12.61 -13.72
CA MET A 457 27.46 12.90 -13.38
C MET A 457 26.82 13.95 -14.31
N ASN A 458 27.63 14.82 -14.92
CA ASN A 458 27.15 15.98 -15.70
C ASN A 458 27.34 15.82 -17.22
N ARG A 459 27.72 14.62 -17.70
CA ARG A 459 27.99 14.37 -19.13
C ARG A 459 27.55 12.96 -19.52
N PRO A 460 27.13 12.73 -20.77
CA PRO A 460 26.82 11.38 -21.25
C PRO A 460 28.08 10.49 -21.34
N PRO A 461 27.94 9.15 -21.40
CA PRO A 461 29.05 8.23 -21.59
C PRO A 461 29.85 8.51 -22.87
N GLU A 462 31.17 8.31 -22.84
CA GLU A 462 32.03 8.50 -24.01
C GLU A 462 32.00 7.26 -24.93
N ALA A 463 32.22 7.46 -26.24
CA ALA A 463 32.22 6.37 -27.21
C ALA A 463 33.24 5.26 -26.87
N LYS A 464 34.42 5.65 -26.35
CA LYS A 464 35.46 4.71 -25.90
C LYS A 464 34.98 3.77 -24.79
N ASP A 465 34.12 4.26 -23.89
CA ASP A 465 33.57 3.46 -22.79
C ASP A 465 32.57 2.45 -23.34
N VAL A 466 31.75 2.85 -24.31
CA VAL A 466 30.83 1.94 -25.02
C VAL A 466 31.60 0.85 -25.76
N GLU A 467 32.66 1.23 -26.48
CA GLU A 467 33.52 0.29 -27.22
C GLU A 467 34.24 -0.70 -26.29
N GLN A 468 34.70 -0.26 -25.12
CA GLN A 468 35.32 -1.12 -24.13
C GLN A 468 34.32 -2.13 -23.52
N LEU A 469 33.08 -1.71 -23.29
CA LEU A 469 32.06 -2.54 -22.64
C LEU A 469 31.33 -3.49 -23.57
N GLN A 470 31.17 -3.16 -24.86
CA GLN A 470 30.43 -4.01 -25.81
C GLN A 470 31.09 -5.37 -26.06
N GLU A 471 32.41 -5.48 -25.86
CA GLU A 471 33.16 -6.73 -26.01
C GLU A 471 32.95 -7.68 -24.82
N ILE A 472 32.40 -7.18 -23.71
CA ILE A 472 32.19 -7.94 -22.48
C ILE A 472 30.91 -8.77 -22.60
N GLN A 473 31.04 -10.09 -22.54
CA GLN A 473 29.88 -10.98 -22.56
C GLN A 473 28.98 -10.69 -21.34
N GLY A 474 27.70 -10.40 -21.56
CA GLY A 474 26.77 -10.09 -20.47
C GLY A 474 26.87 -8.67 -19.89
N TYR A 475 27.52 -7.72 -20.58
CA TYR A 475 27.68 -6.33 -20.12
C TYR A 475 26.37 -5.69 -19.61
N ALA A 476 25.25 -5.93 -20.30
CA ALA A 476 23.97 -5.29 -20.01
C ALA A 476 23.44 -5.65 -18.61
N SER A 477 23.55 -6.93 -18.21
CA SER A 477 23.09 -7.37 -16.90
C SER A 477 23.99 -6.90 -15.77
N LEU A 478 25.31 -6.78 -16.03
CA LEU A 478 26.26 -6.22 -15.07
C LEU A 478 26.03 -4.71 -14.83
N LEU A 479 25.82 -3.93 -15.90
CA LEU A 479 25.50 -2.51 -15.79
C LEU A 479 24.20 -2.28 -15.02
N GLN A 480 23.14 -3.03 -15.32
CA GLN A 480 21.87 -2.96 -14.59
C GLN A 480 22.04 -3.33 -13.11
N ALA A 481 22.80 -4.39 -12.80
CA ALA A 481 23.08 -4.78 -11.42
C ALA A 481 23.88 -3.72 -10.67
N ARG A 482 24.81 -3.03 -11.33
CA ARG A 482 25.58 -1.93 -10.73
C ARG A 482 24.73 -0.68 -10.50
N ALA A 483 23.89 -0.30 -11.46
CA ALA A 483 22.94 0.80 -11.30
C ALA A 483 22.05 0.60 -10.08
N LYS A 484 21.45 -0.60 -9.94
CA LYS A 484 20.63 -0.95 -8.78
C LYS A 484 21.40 -0.89 -7.45
N ARG A 485 22.67 -1.33 -7.43
CA ARG A 485 23.54 -1.19 -6.25
C ARG A 485 23.78 0.28 -5.88
N LEU A 486 23.99 1.16 -6.86
CA LEU A 486 24.16 2.60 -6.65
C LEU A 486 22.87 3.26 -6.15
N GLU A 487 21.71 2.87 -6.68
CA GLU A 487 20.40 3.34 -6.21
C GLU A 487 20.16 2.97 -4.75
N LYS A 488 20.42 1.71 -4.37
CA LYS A 488 20.33 1.24 -2.98
C LYS A 488 21.32 1.94 -2.06
N GLN A 489 22.54 2.21 -2.54
CA GLN A 489 23.53 2.96 -1.79
C GLN A 489 23.09 4.42 -1.58
N ALA A 490 22.51 5.06 -2.60
CA ALA A 490 21.96 6.41 -2.49
C ALA A 490 20.78 6.47 -1.51
N GLU A 491 19.89 5.47 -1.52
CA GLU A 491 18.83 5.32 -0.53
C GLU A 491 19.41 5.24 0.89
N ARG A 492 20.44 4.41 1.11
CA ARG A 492 21.08 4.28 2.43
C ARG A 492 21.76 5.57 2.91
N VAL A 493 22.32 6.36 2.00
CA VAL A 493 22.88 7.69 2.31
C VAL A 493 21.78 8.67 2.71
N ARG A 494 20.62 8.65 2.04
CA ARG A 494 19.47 9.50 2.42
C ARG A 494 18.90 9.10 3.77
N GLU A 495 18.80 7.81 4.07
CA GLU A 495 18.41 7.33 5.40
C GLU A 495 19.39 7.81 6.48
N LEU A 496 20.69 7.69 6.24
CA LEU A 496 21.71 8.20 7.16
C LEU A 496 21.58 9.71 7.38
N ALA A 497 21.34 10.49 6.32
CA ALA A 497 21.13 11.93 6.43
C ALA A 497 19.95 12.28 7.34
N LYS A 498 18.81 11.58 7.21
CA LYS A 498 17.63 11.76 8.07
C LYS A 498 17.92 11.43 9.54
N GLU A 499 18.66 10.35 9.82
CA GLU A 499 19.02 9.97 11.19
C GLU A 499 19.99 10.98 11.82
N VAL A 500 20.98 11.46 11.05
CA VAL A 500 21.91 12.51 11.49
C VAL A 500 21.14 13.80 11.79
N HIS A 501 20.23 14.21 10.90
CA HIS A 501 19.36 15.36 11.11
C HIS A 501 18.57 15.24 12.43
N ALA A 502 17.84 14.13 12.61
CA ALA A 502 17.09 13.90 13.84
C ALA A 502 17.97 13.93 15.09
N SER A 503 19.19 13.38 15.03
CA SER A 503 20.15 13.44 16.14
C SER A 503 20.58 14.88 16.47
N VAL A 504 20.93 15.67 15.46
CA VAL A 504 21.35 17.07 15.65
C VAL A 504 20.20 17.91 16.24
N VAL A 505 18.98 17.71 15.76
CA VAL A 505 17.79 18.42 16.28
C VAL A 505 17.49 18.03 17.72
N ARG A 506 17.60 16.74 18.07
CA ARG A 506 17.43 16.26 19.45
C ARG A 506 18.45 16.86 20.41
N ASP A 507 19.72 16.94 20.01
CA ASP A 507 20.76 17.58 20.83
C ASP A 507 20.47 19.07 21.02
N ALA A 508 20.05 19.77 19.95
CA ALA A 508 19.64 21.17 20.02
C ALA A 508 18.42 21.36 20.93
N LEU A 509 17.44 20.45 20.88
CA LEU A 509 16.25 20.47 21.73
C LEU A 509 16.63 20.30 23.21
N LEU A 510 17.49 19.33 23.53
CA LEU A 510 17.97 19.09 24.89
C LEU A 510 18.74 20.30 25.44
N GLN A 511 19.63 20.89 24.65
CA GLN A 511 20.37 22.10 25.04
C GLN A 511 19.46 23.31 25.24
N THR A 512 18.41 23.43 24.43
CA THR A 512 17.42 24.52 24.52
C THR A 512 16.57 24.39 25.79
N LEU A 513 16.25 23.15 26.20
CA LEU A 513 15.49 22.88 27.41
C LEU A 513 16.34 22.86 28.68
N ASN A 514 17.62 22.52 28.59
CA ASN A 514 18.58 22.44 29.70
C ASN A 514 19.84 23.27 29.39
N PRO A 515 19.75 24.61 29.35
CA PRO A 515 20.89 25.46 29.03
C PRO A 515 21.97 25.42 30.12
N VAL A 516 23.25 25.40 29.71
CA VAL A 516 24.41 25.28 30.62
C VAL A 516 24.63 26.51 31.50
N ASN A 517 24.15 27.68 31.10
CA ASN A 517 24.47 28.98 31.71
C ASN A 517 23.42 29.48 32.73
N ASP A 518 22.70 28.58 33.43
CA ASP A 518 21.59 28.92 34.36
C ASP A 518 20.49 29.82 33.75
N SER A 519 20.43 29.91 32.42
CA SER A 519 19.39 30.67 31.72
C SER A 519 18.05 29.92 31.77
N ALA A 520 16.93 30.63 31.65
CA ALA A 520 15.63 29.97 31.54
C ALA A 520 15.53 29.16 30.23
N PRO A 521 14.87 27.99 30.23
CA PRO A 521 14.62 27.24 29.00
C PRO A 521 13.84 28.08 27.98
N ASP A 522 14.19 27.97 26.69
CA ASP A 522 13.50 28.65 25.60
C ASP A 522 12.41 27.75 25.01
N LEU A 523 11.19 27.89 25.53
CA LEU A 523 10.05 27.08 25.11
C LEU A 523 9.64 27.34 23.65
N MET A 524 9.75 28.57 23.16
CA MET A 524 9.46 28.91 21.75
C MET A 524 10.36 28.12 20.83
N LYS A 525 11.68 28.21 21.04
CA LYS A 525 12.66 27.51 20.21
C LYS A 525 12.51 26.00 20.33
N ALA A 526 12.27 25.47 21.53
CA ALA A 526 12.04 24.04 21.72
C ALA A 526 10.81 23.55 20.95
N ALA A 527 9.70 24.30 20.95
CA ALA A 527 8.49 23.95 20.22
C ALA A 527 8.68 24.02 18.69
N LEU A 528 9.45 24.99 18.18
CA LEU A 528 9.81 25.06 16.75
C LEU A 528 10.73 23.90 16.34
N LEU A 529 11.66 23.47 17.20
CA LEU A 529 12.54 22.33 16.93
C LEU A 529 11.77 21.00 16.79
N ILE A 530 10.56 20.88 17.35
CA ILE A 530 9.69 19.73 17.07
C ILE A 530 9.30 19.68 15.59
N ALA A 531 9.02 20.82 14.96
CA ALA A 531 8.73 20.86 13.53
C ALA A 531 9.99 20.59 12.69
N VAL A 532 11.14 21.14 13.10
CA VAL A 532 12.43 20.89 12.44
C VAL A 532 12.80 19.40 12.48
N LEU A 533 12.46 18.70 13.57
CA LEU A 533 12.68 17.25 13.70
C LEU A 533 12.03 16.45 12.57
N ASP A 534 10.92 16.96 12.05
CA ASP A 534 10.12 16.33 11.02
C ASP A 534 10.33 16.90 9.62
N ASN A 535 10.78 18.16 9.54
CA ASN A 535 11.04 18.85 8.29
C ASN A 535 12.34 19.67 8.37
N GLU A 536 13.36 19.23 7.64
CA GLU A 536 14.69 19.87 7.60
C GLU A 536 14.69 21.27 6.96
N GLU A 537 13.63 21.64 6.23
CA GLU A 537 13.50 22.94 5.57
C GLU A 537 12.95 24.04 6.50
N VAL A 538 12.45 23.69 7.68
CA VAL A 538 11.90 24.67 8.63
C VAL A 538 13.02 25.50 9.25
N ASP A 539 13.00 26.81 9.02
CA ASP A 539 13.85 27.78 9.70
C ASP A 539 13.09 28.39 10.89
N PRO A 540 13.54 28.20 12.15
CA PRO A 540 12.89 28.79 13.33
C PRO A 540 12.99 30.32 13.41
N ALA A 541 14.01 30.95 12.81
CA ALA A 541 14.31 32.36 13.06
C ALA A 541 13.17 33.33 12.64
N PRO A 542 12.56 33.20 11.43
CA PRO A 542 11.43 34.03 11.03
C PRO A 542 10.23 33.97 11.97
N TYR A 543 9.97 32.80 12.57
CA TYR A 543 8.84 32.62 13.49
C TYR A 543 9.09 33.26 14.87
N ILE A 544 10.35 33.28 15.32
CA ILE A 544 10.75 34.00 16.52
C ILE A 544 10.62 35.51 16.30
N ASP A 545 11.16 36.02 15.18
CA ASP A 545 11.06 37.43 14.80
C ASP A 545 9.60 37.88 14.66
N ARG A 546 8.74 37.01 14.12
CA ARG A 546 7.31 37.28 13.99
C ARG A 546 6.64 37.49 15.36
N LEU A 547 7.04 36.74 16.37
CA LEU A 547 6.50 36.87 17.71
C LEU A 547 7.00 38.15 18.42
N ASP A 548 8.26 38.54 18.16
CA ASP A 548 8.80 39.82 18.64
C ASP A 548 8.05 41.01 18.02
N GLN A 549 7.74 40.95 16.72
CA GLN A 549 6.90 41.94 16.05
C GLN A 549 5.51 42.03 16.66
N LEU A 550 4.85 40.89 16.93
CA LEU A 550 3.55 40.89 17.59
C LEU A 550 3.62 41.51 19.00
N ALA A 551 4.71 41.28 19.74
CA ALA A 551 4.90 41.92 21.04
C ALA A 551 5.06 43.45 20.90
N ASP A 552 5.82 43.92 19.91
CA ASP A 552 5.96 45.36 19.62
C ASP A 552 4.63 46.00 19.19
N GLU A 553 3.84 45.31 18.37
CA GLU A 553 2.49 45.73 18.01
C GLU A 553 1.60 45.89 19.25
N VAL A 554 1.62 44.92 20.17
CA VAL A 554 0.89 45.02 21.45
C VAL A 554 1.37 46.24 22.23
N ARG A 555 2.68 46.41 22.44
CA ARG A 555 3.26 47.55 23.18
C ARG A 555 2.85 48.89 22.57
N GLY A 556 2.79 48.97 21.24
CA GLY A 556 2.39 50.18 20.51
C GLY A 556 0.95 50.63 20.76
N THR A 557 0.09 49.74 21.26
CA THR A 557 -1.31 50.07 21.60
C THR A 557 -1.53 50.44 23.07
N LEU A 558 -0.50 50.35 23.91
CA LEU A 558 -0.61 50.55 25.36
C LEU A 558 -0.42 52.02 25.77
N PRO A 559 -1.13 52.49 26.82
CA PRO A 559 -0.81 53.76 27.47
C PRO A 559 0.55 53.70 28.19
N GLU A 560 1.19 54.86 28.42
CA GLU A 560 2.54 54.98 29.03
C GLU A 560 2.72 54.24 30.37
N LYS A 561 1.64 53.99 31.12
CA LYS A 561 1.63 53.26 32.39
C LYS A 561 0.53 52.20 32.40
N ALA A 562 0.56 51.31 31.42
CA ALA A 562 -0.37 50.19 31.36
C ALA A 562 -0.17 49.22 32.54
N THR A 563 -1.26 48.74 33.13
CA THR A 563 -1.23 47.62 34.08
C THR A 563 -1.04 46.29 33.36
N GLN A 564 -0.65 45.22 34.07
CA GLN A 564 -0.55 43.90 33.47
C GLN A 564 -1.90 43.38 32.96
N THR A 565 -3.01 43.72 33.63
CA THR A 565 -4.36 43.42 33.11
C THR A 565 -4.68 44.16 31.81
N GLN A 566 -4.30 45.44 31.67
CA GLN A 566 -4.49 46.19 30.42
C GLN A 566 -3.64 45.62 29.28
N THR A 567 -2.41 45.20 29.61
CA THR A 567 -1.49 44.56 28.66
C THR A 567 -2.04 43.22 28.18
N LEU A 568 -2.57 42.39 29.08
CA LEU A 568 -3.23 41.12 28.74
C LEU A 568 -4.45 41.34 27.82
N GLN A 569 -5.27 42.36 28.10
CA GLN A 569 -6.43 42.71 27.27
C GLN A 569 -6.03 43.15 25.85
N ALA A 570 -4.96 43.95 25.72
CA ALA A 570 -4.44 44.35 24.42
C ALA A 570 -3.88 43.15 23.63
N MET A 571 -3.17 42.25 24.32
CA MET A 571 -2.65 41.02 23.74
C MET A 571 -3.77 40.12 23.21
N ASP A 572 -4.84 39.90 23.99
CA ASP A 572 -5.98 39.10 23.55
C ASP A 572 -6.69 39.69 22.34
N ARG A 573 -6.89 41.01 22.33
CA ARG A 573 -7.54 41.70 21.20
C ARG A 573 -6.75 41.46 19.93
N ILE A 574 -5.44 41.71 19.98
CA ILE A 574 -4.57 41.51 18.82
C ILE A 574 -4.58 40.04 18.38
N LEU A 575 -4.38 39.10 19.31
CA LEU A 575 -4.27 37.69 18.96
C LEU A 575 -5.59 37.10 18.44
N PHE A 576 -6.71 37.32 19.13
CA PHE A 576 -7.97 36.65 18.84
C PHE A 576 -8.94 37.45 17.96
N GLU A 577 -8.90 38.79 18.00
CA GLU A 577 -9.81 39.63 17.20
C GLU A 577 -9.14 40.10 15.91
N GLU A 578 -7.91 40.59 15.97
CA GLU A 578 -7.21 41.16 14.80
C GLU A 578 -6.54 40.06 13.96
N TYR A 579 -5.81 39.14 14.59
CA TYR A 579 -5.14 38.02 13.91
C TYR A 579 -6.00 36.75 13.80
N ALA A 580 -7.11 36.68 14.53
CA ALA A 580 -8.11 35.61 14.46
C ALA A 580 -7.60 34.20 14.79
N PHE A 581 -6.61 34.09 15.70
CA PHE A 581 -6.16 32.80 16.20
C PHE A 581 -7.31 32.01 16.86
N ARG A 582 -7.39 30.71 16.60
CA ARG A 582 -8.48 29.87 17.12
C ARG A 582 -8.09 28.41 17.29
N GLY A 583 -8.80 27.72 18.19
CA GLY A 583 -8.71 26.26 18.31
C GLY A 583 -9.28 25.50 17.12
N SER A 584 -8.57 24.47 16.63
CA SER A 584 -9.09 23.58 15.59
C SER A 584 -10.13 22.61 16.13
N LYS A 585 -11.37 22.68 15.62
CA LYS A 585 -12.49 21.80 16.04
C LYS A 585 -12.87 20.75 15.01
N ARG A 586 -12.52 20.95 13.74
CA ARG A 586 -12.88 20.05 12.62
C ARG A 586 -11.74 19.10 12.27
N ASP A 587 -10.53 19.64 12.19
CA ASP A 587 -9.32 18.90 11.82
C ASP A 587 -8.42 18.68 13.04
N TYR A 588 -9.00 18.20 14.13
CA TYR A 588 -8.29 18.06 15.41
C TYR A 588 -7.11 17.08 15.34
N TYR A 589 -7.19 16.05 14.51
CA TYR A 589 -6.19 14.97 14.41
C TYR A 589 -5.25 15.16 13.21
N THR A 590 -4.56 16.30 13.15
CA THR A 590 -3.49 16.56 12.15
C THR A 590 -2.20 16.93 12.86
N ALA A 591 -1.05 16.53 12.29
CA ALA A 591 0.26 16.88 12.83
C ALA A 591 0.51 18.40 12.78
N SER A 592 0.03 19.07 11.73
CA SER A 592 0.09 20.52 11.54
C SER A 592 -0.35 21.32 12.76
N ASN A 593 -1.44 20.92 13.41
CA ASN A 593 -1.94 21.61 14.60
C ASN A 593 -1.06 21.44 15.85
N SER A 594 -0.04 20.57 15.79
CA SER A 594 0.98 20.37 16.83
C SER A 594 2.29 21.12 16.54
N TYR A 595 2.54 21.55 15.29
CA TYR A 595 3.75 22.25 14.89
C TYR A 595 3.59 23.76 15.02
N LEU A 596 4.44 24.40 15.83
CA LEU A 596 4.26 25.81 16.18
C LEU A 596 4.40 26.76 14.98
N ASN A 597 5.26 26.43 14.01
CA ASN A 597 5.39 27.18 12.76
C ASN A 597 4.07 27.18 11.97
N GLU A 598 3.46 26.01 11.78
CA GLU A 598 2.20 25.87 11.05
C GLU A 598 1.04 26.53 11.82
N VAL A 599 1.00 26.43 13.14
CA VAL A 599 0.01 27.14 13.96
C VAL A 599 0.12 28.67 13.83
N ILE A 600 1.33 29.21 13.69
CA ILE A 600 1.54 30.66 13.46
C ILE A 600 1.04 31.06 12.07
N ASP A 601 1.30 30.23 11.05
CA ASP A 601 0.90 30.49 9.67
C ASP A 601 -0.61 30.36 9.45
N ASP A 602 -1.19 29.24 9.92
CA ASP A 602 -2.60 28.91 9.76
C ASP A 602 -3.52 29.65 10.75
N ARG A 603 -2.94 30.16 11.84
CA ARG A 603 -3.66 30.76 12.98
C ARG A 603 -4.67 29.82 13.62
N GLU A 604 -4.41 28.53 13.51
CA GLU A 604 -5.26 27.45 13.99
C GLU A 604 -4.38 26.37 14.63
N GLY A 605 -4.81 25.81 15.77
CA GLY A 605 -3.97 24.83 16.48
C GLY A 605 -4.65 24.09 17.62
N LEU A 606 -3.90 23.18 18.25
CA LEU A 606 -4.33 22.43 19.44
C LEU A 606 -4.31 23.31 20.70
N PRO A 607 -5.03 22.92 21.78
CA PRO A 607 -5.01 23.66 23.03
C PRO A 607 -3.61 23.92 23.59
N ILE A 608 -2.72 22.94 23.49
CA ILE A 608 -1.34 23.07 23.99
C ILE A 608 -0.48 23.98 23.11
N THR A 609 -0.54 23.82 21.78
CA THR A 609 0.28 24.60 20.84
C THR A 609 -0.09 26.08 20.85
N LEU A 610 -1.39 26.39 20.88
CA LEU A 610 -1.87 27.77 21.05
C LEU A 610 -1.47 28.35 22.41
N SER A 611 -1.50 27.53 23.47
CA SER A 611 -1.07 27.98 24.80
C SER A 611 0.43 28.29 24.84
N VAL A 612 1.27 27.55 24.11
CA VAL A 612 2.71 27.86 23.97
C VAL A 612 2.90 29.22 23.30
N LEU A 613 2.23 29.47 22.18
CA LEU A 613 2.26 30.77 21.50
C LEU A 613 1.84 31.91 22.44
N TYR A 614 0.74 31.71 23.18
CA TYR A 614 0.20 32.68 24.12
C TYR A 614 1.17 32.97 25.28
N MET A 615 1.77 31.93 25.87
CA MET A 615 2.75 32.05 26.94
C MET A 615 4.01 32.79 26.48
N GLU A 616 4.50 32.50 25.28
CA GLU A 616 5.72 33.12 24.76
C GLU A 616 5.54 34.58 24.32
N LEU A 617 4.34 34.94 23.85
CA LEU A 617 3.96 36.34 23.64
C LEU A 617 3.83 37.08 24.98
N ALA A 618 3.14 36.47 25.95
CA ALA A 618 2.97 37.02 27.30
C ALA A 618 4.31 37.28 27.98
N ARG A 619 5.27 36.35 27.86
CA ARG A 619 6.62 36.49 28.41
C ARG A 619 7.36 37.69 27.83
N ARG A 620 7.24 37.97 26.53
CA ARG A 620 7.82 39.16 25.88
C ARG A 620 7.20 40.46 26.39
N LEU A 621 5.95 40.40 26.86
CA LEU A 621 5.21 41.53 27.40
C LEU A 621 5.32 41.63 28.93
N ASP A 622 6.28 40.93 29.55
CA ASP A 622 6.49 40.88 30.99
C ASP A 622 5.25 40.44 31.79
N LEU A 623 4.41 39.58 31.19
CA LEU A 623 3.24 38.98 31.83
C LEU A 623 3.59 37.59 32.38
N ALA A 624 3.26 37.36 33.65
CA ALA A 624 3.42 36.06 34.29
C ALA A 624 2.26 35.12 33.92
N VAL A 625 2.49 34.27 32.91
CA VAL A 625 1.53 33.27 32.42
C VAL A 625 2.17 31.89 32.45
N ALA A 626 1.53 30.95 33.14
CA ALA A 626 1.99 29.57 33.27
C ALA A 626 1.02 28.57 32.62
N GLY A 627 1.55 27.55 31.96
CA GLY A 627 0.73 26.49 31.35
C GLY A 627 0.19 25.52 32.40
N VAL A 628 -1.07 25.11 32.26
CA VAL A 628 -1.77 24.19 33.17
C VAL A 628 -2.37 23.03 32.39
N ALA A 629 -1.96 21.82 32.76
CA ALA A 629 -2.31 20.58 32.09
C ALA A 629 -3.54 19.91 32.71
N LEU A 630 -4.73 20.28 32.24
CA LEU A 630 -5.95 19.55 32.57
C LEU A 630 -5.98 18.19 31.83
N PRO A 631 -6.61 17.15 32.39
CA PRO A 631 -6.83 15.91 31.64
C PRO A 631 -7.62 16.16 30.34
N GLY A 632 -7.00 15.81 29.20
CA GLY A 632 -7.59 15.95 27.87
C GLY A 632 -7.81 17.39 27.39
N HIS A 633 -7.28 18.41 28.07
CA HIS A 633 -7.31 19.82 27.64
C HIS A 633 -6.06 20.57 28.13
N PHE A 634 -5.73 21.74 27.59
CA PHE A 634 -4.62 22.55 28.08
C PHE A 634 -5.04 24.00 28.14
N VAL A 635 -4.76 24.67 29.25
CA VAL A 635 -5.13 26.05 29.53
C VAL A 635 -3.93 26.79 30.11
N VAL A 636 -4.02 28.11 30.25
CA VAL A 636 -2.99 28.91 30.91
C VAL A 636 -3.55 29.57 32.16
N ARG A 637 -2.66 29.93 33.09
CA ARG A 637 -2.98 30.72 34.28
C ARG A 637 -2.17 32.00 34.27
N PHE A 638 -2.86 33.14 34.31
CA PHE A 638 -2.28 34.46 34.47
C PHE A 638 -2.20 34.83 35.96
N GLU A 639 -1.02 35.24 36.42
CA GLU A 639 -0.70 35.56 37.82
C GLU A 639 -0.08 36.97 37.91
N PRO A 640 -0.89 38.04 37.89
CA PRO A 640 -0.37 39.41 37.85
C PRO A 640 0.52 39.71 39.07
N THR A 641 1.68 40.29 38.80
CA THR A 641 2.69 40.62 39.83
C THR A 641 2.58 42.06 40.33
N ASP A 642 1.84 42.91 39.61
CA ASP A 642 1.60 44.32 39.94
C ASP A 642 0.36 44.52 40.85
N GLY A 643 -0.33 43.44 41.21
CA GLY A 643 -1.56 43.47 42.00
C GLY A 643 -2.79 43.98 41.23
N SER A 644 -2.75 44.02 39.90
CA SER A 644 -3.83 44.57 39.08
C SER A 644 -5.13 43.75 39.09
N SER A 645 -5.06 42.44 39.34
CA SER A 645 -6.22 41.54 39.47
C SER A 645 -5.90 40.27 40.26
N GLU A 646 -6.90 39.43 40.52
CA GLU A 646 -6.69 38.06 41.00
C GLU A 646 -6.16 37.15 39.86
N ASN A 647 -5.70 35.95 40.23
CA ASN A 647 -5.25 34.93 39.27
C ASN A 647 -6.40 34.47 38.36
N GLN A 648 -6.14 34.31 37.06
CA GLN A 648 -7.16 33.96 36.07
C GLN A 648 -6.76 32.69 35.32
N ILE A 649 -7.68 31.73 35.19
CA ILE A 649 -7.53 30.60 34.27
C ILE A 649 -8.10 31.01 32.91
N ILE A 650 -7.33 30.80 31.85
CA ILE A 650 -7.65 31.27 30.50
C ILE A 650 -7.58 30.09 29.53
N ASP A 651 -8.68 29.83 28.83
CA ASP A 651 -8.77 28.86 27.75
C ASP A 651 -8.39 29.52 26.42
N VAL A 652 -7.13 29.37 26.03
CA VAL A 652 -6.57 29.91 24.79
C VAL A 652 -7.24 29.26 23.56
N PHE A 653 -7.62 27.99 23.66
CA PHE A 653 -8.29 27.26 22.58
C PHE A 653 -9.68 27.84 22.26
N ASP A 654 -10.39 28.32 23.30
CA ASP A 654 -11.67 29.02 23.17
C ASP A 654 -11.48 30.56 23.18
N ARG A 655 -10.50 31.05 22.42
CA ARG A 655 -10.24 32.48 22.15
C ARG A 655 -10.01 33.32 23.41
N GLY A 656 -9.26 32.78 24.36
CA GLY A 656 -8.94 33.46 25.60
C GLY A 656 -10.10 33.51 26.60
N ARG A 657 -11.07 32.58 26.53
CA ARG A 657 -12.20 32.54 27.49
C ARG A 657 -11.68 32.42 28.92
N ARG A 658 -12.19 33.27 29.82
CA ARG A 658 -11.87 33.20 31.26
C ARG A 658 -12.71 32.13 31.92
N LEU A 659 -12.04 31.20 32.58
CA LEU A 659 -12.68 30.08 33.28
C LEU A 659 -12.69 30.35 34.78
N THR A 660 -13.86 30.21 35.37
CA THR A 660 -13.99 30.08 36.83
C THR A 660 -13.47 28.71 37.28
N ARG A 661 -13.08 28.61 38.56
CA ARG A 661 -12.63 27.33 39.14
C ARG A 661 -13.63 26.17 38.92
N PRO A 662 -14.96 26.34 39.14
CA PRO A 662 -15.93 25.29 38.87
C PRO A 662 -16.04 24.90 37.39
N GLU A 663 -15.87 25.85 36.45
CA GLU A 663 -15.85 25.53 35.02
C GLU A 663 -14.64 24.69 34.65
N ALA A 664 -13.46 25.00 35.18
CA ALA A 664 -12.25 24.20 34.97
C ALA A 664 -12.40 22.79 35.56
N GLU A 665 -12.99 22.65 36.75
CA GLU A 665 -13.30 21.35 37.37
C GLU A 665 -14.31 20.53 36.55
N LYS A 666 -15.25 21.20 35.86
CA LYS A 666 -16.18 20.56 34.94
C LYS A 666 -15.49 19.93 33.72
N ILE A 667 -14.40 20.54 33.23
CA ILE A 667 -13.60 19.96 32.14
C ILE A 667 -13.01 18.61 32.57
N ILE A 668 -12.58 18.48 33.82
CA ILE A 668 -12.00 17.24 34.37
C ILE A 668 -13.09 16.20 34.61
N THR A 669 -14.12 16.58 35.36
CA THR A 669 -15.19 15.65 35.78
C THR A 669 -16.04 15.14 34.61
N SER A 670 -16.21 15.93 33.54
CA SER A 670 -16.91 15.48 32.32
C SER A 670 -16.23 14.30 31.60
N ARG A 671 -14.95 14.03 31.90
CA ARG A 671 -14.19 12.87 31.41
C ARG A 671 -14.22 11.67 32.37
N GLY A 672 -14.99 11.74 33.46
CA GLY A 672 -15.10 10.67 34.45
C GLY A 672 -13.89 10.53 35.38
N LEU A 673 -13.02 11.56 35.44
CA LEU A 673 -11.83 11.56 36.30
C LEU A 673 -12.10 12.27 37.64
N PRO A 674 -11.50 11.80 38.75
CA PRO A 674 -11.58 12.49 40.04
C PRO A 674 -10.84 13.83 39.99
N LEU A 675 -11.20 14.77 40.87
CA LEU A 675 -10.49 16.04 41.00
C LEU A 675 -9.22 15.84 41.83
N GLU A 676 -8.06 16.01 41.21
CA GLU A 676 -6.76 15.99 41.87
C GLU A 676 -6.14 17.39 41.89
N PRO A 677 -5.56 17.86 43.01
CA PRO A 677 -4.89 19.17 43.09
C PRO A 677 -3.79 19.35 42.04
N GLU A 678 -3.07 18.26 41.72
CA GLU A 678 -1.97 18.22 40.74
C GLU A 678 -2.40 18.71 39.35
N TYR A 679 -3.67 18.53 38.95
CA TYR A 679 -4.14 18.97 37.63
C TYR A 679 -4.12 20.48 37.44
N PHE A 680 -4.07 21.24 38.52
CA PHE A 680 -4.00 22.70 38.49
C PHE A 680 -2.58 23.23 38.68
N GLU A 681 -1.57 22.36 38.81
CA GLU A 681 -0.17 22.77 38.92
C GLU A 681 0.37 23.26 37.57
N SER A 682 1.26 24.24 37.65
CA SER A 682 1.97 24.79 36.49
C SER A 682 2.91 23.74 35.90
N ARG A 683 3.08 23.76 34.57
CA ARG A 683 3.97 22.86 33.85
C ARG A 683 5.26 23.54 33.44
N THR A 684 6.35 22.80 33.54
CA THR A 684 7.67 23.18 33.05
C THR A 684 7.72 23.13 31.52
N PRO A 685 8.65 23.86 30.87
CA PRO A 685 8.86 23.75 29.42
C PRO A 685 9.07 22.31 28.94
N THR A 686 9.86 21.51 29.67
CA THR A 686 10.09 20.10 29.33
C THR A 686 8.81 19.27 29.36
N GLU A 687 7.96 19.42 30.39
CA GLU A 687 6.67 18.72 30.46
C GLU A 687 5.73 19.12 29.31
N ILE A 688 5.76 20.38 28.87
CA ILE A 688 4.96 20.88 27.74
C ILE A 688 5.44 20.23 26.43
N ILE A 689 6.75 20.23 26.18
CA ILE A 689 7.34 19.61 24.99
C ILE A 689 7.09 18.10 24.95
N VAL A 690 7.26 17.39 26.07
CA VAL A 690 6.93 15.97 26.18
C VAL A 690 5.46 15.71 25.81
N ARG A 691 4.54 16.57 26.26
CA ARG A 691 3.12 16.44 25.90
C ARG A 691 2.84 16.73 24.43
N MET A 692 3.55 17.69 23.82
CA MET A 692 3.45 17.92 22.37
C MET A 692 3.96 16.71 21.58
N LEU A 693 5.09 16.11 21.98
CA LEU A 693 5.62 14.89 21.37
C LEU A 693 4.67 13.69 21.53
N HIS A 694 3.99 13.55 22.67
CA HIS A 694 2.97 12.51 22.83
C HIS A 694 1.77 12.68 21.89
N ASN A 695 1.36 13.91 21.58
CA ASN A 695 0.31 14.14 20.59
C ASN A 695 0.74 13.62 19.21
N LEU A 696 1.97 13.92 18.80
CA LEU A 696 2.54 13.45 17.53
C LEU A 696 2.77 11.93 17.51
N LEU A 697 3.25 11.35 18.62
CA LEU A 697 3.41 9.91 18.77
C LEU A 697 2.09 9.17 18.56
N ASN A 698 1.00 9.65 19.17
CA ASN A 698 -0.32 9.03 19.01
C ASN A 698 -0.81 9.05 17.56
N LEU A 699 -0.51 10.12 16.80
CA LEU A 699 -0.82 10.20 15.37
C LEU A 699 0.02 9.21 14.56
N ALA A 700 1.34 9.18 14.79
CA ALA A 700 2.23 8.25 14.11
C ALA A 700 1.91 6.77 14.39
N GLU A 701 1.46 6.44 15.61
CA GLU A 701 0.97 5.11 15.98
C GLU A 701 -0.32 4.76 15.22
N ALA A 702 -1.26 5.70 15.09
CA ALA A 702 -2.50 5.51 14.35
C ALA A 702 -2.23 5.23 12.85
N ASP A 703 -1.26 5.94 12.27
CA ASP A 703 -0.84 5.81 10.87
C ASP A 703 0.09 4.60 10.62
N ARG A 704 0.50 3.90 11.68
CA ARG A 704 1.43 2.75 11.64
C ARG A 704 2.78 3.08 10.99
N ASN A 705 3.27 4.32 11.15
CA ASN A 705 4.56 4.74 10.64
C ASN A 705 5.68 4.48 11.66
N ASN A 706 6.38 3.36 11.52
CA ASN A 706 7.46 2.95 12.44
C ASN A 706 8.61 3.94 12.55
N SER A 707 8.92 4.67 11.46
CA SER A 707 10.02 5.63 11.45
C SER A 707 9.72 6.82 12.34
N ASP A 708 8.51 7.38 12.19
CA ASP A 708 8.06 8.54 12.96
C ASP A 708 7.86 8.18 14.43
N VAL A 709 7.23 7.03 14.70
CA VAL A 709 7.09 6.49 16.07
C VAL A 709 8.45 6.38 16.74
N LEU A 710 9.45 5.80 16.07
CA LEU A 710 10.78 5.65 16.64
C LEU A 710 11.44 6.99 16.92
N ARG A 711 11.35 7.95 15.99
CA ARG A 711 11.91 9.30 16.12
C ARG A 711 11.35 10.04 17.34
N TYR A 712 10.03 9.97 17.57
CA TYR A 712 9.43 10.59 18.75
C TYR A 712 9.78 9.85 20.04
N LEU A 713 9.79 8.52 20.05
CA LEU A 713 10.20 7.73 21.22
C LEU A 713 11.66 7.97 21.60
N GLU A 714 12.56 8.09 20.62
CA GLU A 714 13.95 8.46 20.87
C GLU A 714 14.08 9.84 21.51
N THR A 715 13.26 10.79 21.04
CA THR A 715 13.23 12.15 21.60
C THR A 715 12.64 12.16 23.00
N LEU A 716 11.55 11.43 23.25
CA LEU A 716 10.91 11.31 24.56
C LEU A 716 11.87 10.71 25.60
N VAL A 717 12.53 9.59 25.27
CA VAL A 717 13.48 8.95 26.18
C VAL A 717 14.73 9.80 26.42
N LEU A 718 15.10 10.68 25.48
CA LEU A 718 16.17 11.66 25.69
C LEU A 718 15.75 12.71 26.72
N LEU A 719 14.52 13.24 26.62
CA LEU A 719 14.00 14.28 27.50
C LEU A 719 13.60 13.77 28.88
N ASP A 720 13.06 12.55 28.94
CA ASP A 720 12.76 11.83 30.17
C ASP A 720 13.40 10.42 30.13
N PRO A 721 14.68 10.31 30.53
CA PRO A 721 15.37 9.03 30.59
C PRO A 721 14.72 8.00 31.53
N GLY A 722 13.83 8.42 32.43
CA GLY A 722 13.10 7.57 33.35
C GLY A 722 11.78 7.03 32.81
N ASP A 723 11.33 7.48 31.63
CA ASP A 723 10.06 7.06 31.06
C ASP A 723 10.09 5.60 30.61
N LEU A 724 9.55 4.74 31.47
CA LEU A 724 9.45 3.31 31.27
C LEU A 724 8.57 2.95 30.06
N GLU A 725 7.46 3.67 29.85
CA GLU A 725 6.50 3.33 28.79
C GLU A 725 7.13 3.59 27.42
N SER A 726 7.72 4.78 27.24
CA SER A 726 8.39 5.14 25.99
C SER A 726 9.57 4.20 25.70
N ARG A 727 10.36 3.81 26.71
CA ARG A 727 11.47 2.85 26.52
C ARG A 727 11.01 1.46 26.10
N VAL A 728 9.94 0.94 26.70
CA VAL A 728 9.39 -0.38 26.31
C VAL A 728 8.84 -0.36 24.90
N LYS A 729 8.12 0.71 24.50
CA LYS A 729 7.68 0.87 23.12
C LYS A 729 8.86 1.00 22.15
N ARG A 730 9.88 1.78 22.52
CA ARG A 730 11.09 1.98 21.69
C ARG A 730 11.83 0.67 21.44
N LEU A 731 11.97 -0.16 22.47
CA LEU A 731 12.50 -1.52 22.38
C LEU A 731 11.76 -2.34 21.31
N GLU A 732 10.44 -2.39 21.36
CA GLU A 732 9.63 -3.16 20.40
C GLU A 732 9.86 -2.66 18.96
N ILE A 733 9.81 -1.35 18.76
CA ILE A 733 9.98 -0.74 17.44
C ILE A 733 11.40 -0.97 16.91
N ARG A 734 12.45 -0.82 17.74
CA ARG A 734 13.85 -1.11 17.37
C ARG A 734 14.04 -2.57 16.98
N ALA A 735 13.50 -3.51 17.75
CA ALA A 735 13.58 -4.94 17.45
C ALA A 735 12.84 -5.32 16.14
N ARG A 736 11.71 -4.66 15.86
CA ARG A 736 10.93 -4.85 14.63
C ARG A 736 11.60 -4.23 13.40
N THR A 737 12.26 -3.09 13.57
CA THR A 737 12.96 -2.36 12.48
C THR A 737 14.40 -2.84 12.24
N GLY A 738 14.88 -3.81 13.02
CA GLY A 738 16.20 -4.41 12.84
C GLY A 738 17.35 -3.64 13.52
N ARG A 739 17.06 -2.65 14.36
CA ARG A 739 18.01 -1.94 15.23
C ARG A 739 18.30 -2.78 16.48
N ILE A 740 18.91 -3.94 16.26
CA ILE A 740 19.03 -5.01 17.27
C ILE A 740 19.97 -4.60 18.41
N THR A 741 21.07 -3.92 18.11
CA THR A 741 22.04 -3.46 19.13
C THR A 741 21.37 -2.47 20.08
N GLU A 742 20.65 -1.50 19.55
CA GLU A 742 19.95 -0.45 20.29
C GLU A 742 18.74 -1.00 21.06
N ALA A 743 18.10 -2.06 20.56
CA ALA A 743 17.08 -2.81 21.29
C ALA A 743 17.69 -3.53 22.51
N ILE A 744 18.87 -4.13 22.38
CA ILE A 744 19.56 -4.78 23.50
C ILE A 744 19.91 -3.76 24.59
N GLU A 745 20.33 -2.54 24.22
CA GLU A 745 20.59 -1.46 25.19
C GLU A 745 19.34 -1.10 26.01
N ASP A 746 18.16 -1.05 25.39
CA ASP A 746 16.90 -0.82 26.11
C ASP A 746 16.56 -1.98 27.05
N ILE A 747 16.82 -3.23 26.65
CA ILE A 747 16.64 -4.40 27.53
C ILE A 747 17.59 -4.34 28.73
N ASP A 748 18.87 -4.04 28.49
CA ASP A 748 19.88 -3.97 29.54
C ASP A 748 19.51 -2.89 30.56
N TRP A 749 19.06 -1.73 30.10
CA TRP A 749 18.54 -0.69 30.98
C TRP A 749 17.33 -1.14 31.81
N LEU A 750 16.37 -1.85 31.20
CA LEU A 750 15.16 -2.37 31.87
C LEU A 750 15.51 -3.40 32.96
N ILE A 751 16.49 -4.26 32.71
CA ILE A 751 16.97 -5.28 33.67
C ILE A 751 17.55 -4.62 34.92
N GLU A 752 18.23 -3.49 34.77
CA GLU A 752 18.83 -2.74 35.88
C GLU A 752 17.79 -2.00 36.74
N GLN A 753 16.59 -1.74 36.22
CA GLN A 753 15.58 -1.00 36.97
C GLN A 753 14.99 -1.80 38.16
N PRO A 754 14.74 -1.15 39.31
CA PRO A 754 14.17 -1.78 40.49
C PRO A 754 12.63 -1.87 40.40
N ILE A 755 12.11 -2.51 39.35
CA ILE A 755 10.66 -2.67 39.12
C ILE A 755 10.22 -4.07 39.59
N PRO A 756 9.51 -4.21 40.72
CA PRO A 756 9.21 -5.52 41.32
C PRO A 756 8.32 -6.42 40.45
N SER A 757 7.51 -5.84 39.57
CA SER A 757 6.59 -6.55 38.66
C SER A 757 7.21 -6.93 37.32
N LEU A 758 8.48 -6.60 37.06
CA LEU A 758 9.13 -6.84 35.79
C LEU A 758 9.65 -8.28 35.69
N ASN A 759 9.25 -9.02 34.65
CA ASN A 759 9.75 -10.37 34.38
C ASN A 759 11.20 -10.32 33.82
N LYS A 760 12.18 -10.29 34.72
CA LYS A 760 13.60 -10.21 34.34
C LYS A 760 14.08 -11.45 33.56
N ASP A 761 13.58 -12.64 33.90
CA ASP A 761 13.93 -13.88 33.18
C ASP A 761 13.44 -13.83 31.72
N GLY A 762 12.24 -13.32 31.48
CA GLY A 762 11.71 -13.08 30.14
C GLY A 762 12.56 -12.07 29.34
N LEU A 763 13.03 -11.00 29.98
CA LEU A 763 13.93 -10.02 29.35
C LEU A 763 15.30 -10.63 29.00
N TYR A 764 15.90 -11.43 29.89
CA TYR A 764 17.15 -12.14 29.58
C TYR A 764 16.98 -13.11 28.40
N GLN A 765 15.87 -13.83 28.33
CA GLN A 765 15.56 -14.71 27.19
C GLN A 765 15.39 -13.92 25.90
N TYR A 766 14.63 -12.82 25.93
CA TYR A 766 14.41 -11.98 24.76
C TYR A 766 15.72 -11.33 24.27
N ARG A 767 16.56 -10.86 25.19
CA ARG A 767 17.92 -10.37 24.90
C ARG A 767 18.74 -11.42 24.16
N ALA A 768 18.75 -12.67 24.65
CA ALA A 768 19.48 -13.77 24.02
C ALA A 768 18.97 -14.10 22.61
N GLN A 769 17.64 -14.07 22.39
CA GLN A 769 17.03 -14.23 21.07
C GLN A 769 17.45 -13.12 20.11
N LEU A 770 17.43 -11.87 20.55
CA LEU A 770 17.88 -10.74 19.74
C LEU A 770 19.38 -10.84 19.42
N GLN A 771 20.21 -11.26 20.38
CA GLN A 771 21.65 -11.43 20.19
C GLN A 771 21.98 -12.47 19.11
N GLN A 772 21.16 -13.51 18.94
CA GLN A 772 21.31 -14.49 17.85
C GLN A 772 20.99 -13.91 16.45
N ARG A 773 20.29 -12.77 16.39
CA ARG A 773 19.94 -12.09 15.13
C ARG A 773 21.01 -11.08 14.68
N LEU A 774 22.04 -10.82 15.49
CA LEU A 774 23.14 -9.96 15.09
C LEU A 774 23.98 -10.65 14.00
N PRO A 775 24.42 -9.92 12.97
CA PRO A 775 25.31 -10.48 11.96
C PRO A 775 26.62 -10.93 12.61
N THR A 776 27.08 -12.14 12.28
CA THR A 776 28.39 -12.64 12.70
C THR A 776 29.48 -11.73 12.10
N PRO A 777 30.46 -11.28 12.90
CA PRO A 777 31.50 -10.35 12.44
C PRO A 777 32.35 -10.89 11.30
#